data_AF-A0A532UTA0-F1
#
_entry.id   AF-A0A532UTA0-F1
#
_cell.length_a   1.000
_cell.length_b   1.000
_cell.length_c   1.000
_cell.angle_alpha   90.00
_cell.angle_beta   90.00
_cell.angle_gamma   90.00
#
_symmetry.space_group_name_H-M   'P 1'
#
loop_
_entity.id
_entity.type
_entity.pdbx_description
1 polymer ?
#
loop_
_entity_poly.entity_id
_entity_poly.type
_entity_poly.pdbx_seq_one_letter_code
_entity_poly.pdbx_strand_id
1 'polypeptide(L)'
;MVTRISSHFSFLTALLLPCLLIAAYAARCSGAIPIDLEKAGHVLNRIAYGPSEADLSRVRQIGLQAYIAEQLDPAGIDERSNVRLKQKEDALFTLKFPAREVPLIMAGEFWRYRKGVSEPDSAWNQTAFDDIGWLRGPTGIGMGDGDDRTVLTDMRRINDDPETPEDEGRPGYLSVYLRRTFQLDAESLAAIGDLILRVDYDDGFRAYLNGVQVAMANLPGGRIVLYNTRATRSHEAGTPQDFDITGQKGLLRIGENVLAIQVHNRTITNGDLSMIPELLSREILPGPARRVIRGIDELQQLVHVRGVYSQRQLQAVLAEFWENHFTTDYDKLAEYLDGLQNSDATDAMSQAQARAEAAQIEYKEYQFFYDNALGNFEDLLLYSATSPSMLVYLDNVLNIKGAANENYAREILELFAFGVDNRYSQKDIEQLAECFTGWSVCKVPPDQAQSFPASALAPPVECEVEFEQTALINLGTGWKFFKGIKEPTPAANGEPTTAWAGPGFDDSTWLRGTTGIGYGDGDDATVLTDMRGNYLSVYMRRRFMAADPGQIENLILEIAYDDGFVAYLNGDEIARSGNMEGLGSPPAHDVDTNGNHEVTQGIEYISLKPYRSLLTPGENVLAIQVHNGTLNSSDLSIIPRLLHRRILPGNIENGDLNGIWTFRFDPDKYDTGGKTLFEGTLYRIAIPAGQGAGRGGLVGLGDTLDIVQSMANHPSTVEFICIKLIQKFVSDEITLATYKDGTAPAELTNLLADAIAAWNFTDPKGNIATVMQTILDPVNQSNIFWSQSAYRSKVKTPIEYINSSLRALDATAGGKGLPGLNDAMGMHLFTRDDPDGYSELGFDWIDTASMLERIDFVRELSRDSNAEYYWDAILFLDERNLETAAQIVDYFDELLFQNTLPEANRNLLLEYLATDANGEPRRLNRLNPQDFQRRTQEFAGLLLSMPQWNFQ
;
A
#
# COMPACT_ATOMS: atom_id res chain seq x y z
N MET A 1 44.24 40.46 33.89
CA MET A 1 44.25 41.93 33.88
C MET A 1 43.98 42.39 32.46
N VAL A 2 43.09 43.37 32.32
CA VAL A 2 42.36 43.82 31.13
C VAL A 2 43.26 44.42 30.00
N THR A 3 42.80 44.28 28.74
CA THR A 3 42.85 45.23 27.56
C THR A 3 44.01 45.37 26.54
N ARG A 4 43.62 45.26 25.24
CA ARG A 4 43.54 46.25 24.10
C ARG A 4 44.22 45.76 22.80
N ILE A 5 43.49 45.25 21.79
CA ILE A 5 42.80 45.90 20.64
C ILE A 5 43.73 46.43 19.50
N SER A 6 43.64 45.72 18.35
CA SER A 6 43.72 46.08 16.90
C SER A 6 44.83 47.00 16.35
N SER A 7 45.45 46.65 15.21
CA SER A 7 44.91 46.84 13.83
C SER A 7 45.92 46.49 12.70
N HIS A 8 45.47 45.68 11.73
CA HIS A 8 45.64 45.77 10.26
C HIS A 8 47.04 45.94 9.63
N PHE A 9 47.54 44.86 8.98
CA PHE A 9 48.01 44.75 7.59
C PHE A 9 49.01 43.58 7.45
N SER A 10 48.56 42.42 6.97
CA SER A 10 49.41 41.36 6.38
C SER A 10 48.53 40.28 5.76
N PHE A 11 48.02 40.50 4.55
CA PHE A 11 47.44 39.46 3.70
C PHE A 11 47.59 39.87 2.23
N LEU A 12 48.82 39.88 1.73
CA LEU A 12 49.07 40.05 0.29
C LEU A 12 50.44 39.48 -0.09
N THR A 13 50.64 38.17 0.12
CA THR A 13 51.81 37.42 -0.40
C THR A 13 51.66 35.89 -0.30
N ALA A 14 50.43 35.35 -0.33
CA ALA A 14 50.17 33.90 -0.27
C ALA A 14 49.27 33.36 -1.40
N LEU A 15 49.07 34.13 -2.48
CA LEU A 15 48.09 33.82 -3.54
C LEU A 15 48.68 33.51 -4.92
N LEU A 16 50.01 33.42 -5.07
CA LEU A 16 50.65 33.24 -6.38
C LEU A 16 51.35 31.88 -6.60
N LEU A 17 51.43 31.01 -5.59
CA LEU A 17 51.93 29.63 -5.76
C LEU A 17 50.87 28.56 -6.09
N PRO A 18 49.55 28.70 -5.80
CA PRO A 18 48.55 27.72 -6.24
C PRO A 18 48.18 27.83 -7.73
N CYS A 19 48.26 29.03 -8.32
CA CYS A 19 47.84 29.26 -9.71
C CYS A 19 48.77 28.64 -10.76
N LEU A 20 50.06 28.44 -10.46
CA LEU A 20 51.00 27.80 -11.38
C LEU A 20 50.92 26.26 -11.36
N LEU A 21 50.41 25.66 -10.28
CA LEU A 21 50.10 24.23 -10.21
C LEU A 21 48.75 23.90 -10.87
N ILE A 22 47.76 24.81 -10.81
CA ILE A 22 46.48 24.67 -11.52
C ILE A 22 46.66 24.85 -13.04
N ALA A 23 47.53 25.78 -13.49
CA ALA A 23 47.87 25.92 -14.90
C ALA A 23 48.68 24.72 -15.45
N ALA A 24 49.52 24.09 -14.62
CA ALA A 24 50.24 22.86 -15.01
C ALA A 24 49.34 21.60 -15.00
N TYR A 25 48.22 21.63 -14.26
CA TYR A 25 47.17 20.59 -14.31
C TYR A 25 46.25 20.79 -15.52
N ALA A 26 45.87 22.04 -15.82
CA ALA A 26 45.11 22.39 -17.03
C ALA A 26 45.89 22.11 -18.33
N ALA A 27 47.23 22.24 -18.31
CA ALA A 27 48.08 21.88 -19.45
C ALA A 27 48.43 20.38 -19.55
N ARG A 28 48.00 19.54 -18.59
CA ARG A 28 48.17 18.07 -18.63
C ARG A 28 46.91 17.29 -18.99
N CYS A 29 45.75 17.93 -19.06
CA CYS A 29 44.50 17.35 -19.56
C CYS A 29 44.11 17.96 -20.91
N SER A 30 45.02 17.99 -21.88
CA SER A 30 44.69 18.21 -23.30
C SER A 30 44.50 16.88 -24.04
N GLY A 31 44.25 15.78 -23.32
CA GLY A 31 44.01 14.45 -23.86
C GLY A 31 42.52 14.12 -23.85
N ALA A 32 41.67 14.95 -24.44
CA ALA A 32 40.31 14.52 -24.75
C ALA A 32 40.43 13.44 -25.84
N ILE A 33 39.90 12.25 -25.59
CA ILE A 33 39.83 11.19 -26.59
C ILE A 33 38.88 11.70 -27.69
N PRO A 34 39.26 11.70 -28.98
CA PRO A 34 38.31 12.00 -30.05
C PRO A 34 37.13 11.05 -29.96
N ILE A 35 35.91 11.58 -29.79
CA ILE A 35 34.69 10.78 -29.73
C ILE A 35 33.81 11.03 -30.96
N ASP A 36 33.16 9.97 -31.40
CA ASP A 36 32.04 10.05 -32.34
C ASP A 36 30.81 10.48 -31.54
N LEU A 37 30.42 11.75 -31.70
CA LEU A 37 29.34 12.35 -30.92
C LEU A 37 27.98 11.70 -31.26
N GLU A 38 27.71 11.39 -32.52
CA GLU A 38 26.45 10.76 -32.95
C GLU A 38 26.28 9.39 -32.27
N LYS A 39 27.35 8.57 -32.27
CA LYS A 39 27.38 7.29 -31.55
C LYS A 39 27.23 7.44 -30.05
N ALA A 40 27.88 8.44 -29.45
CA ALA A 40 27.73 8.71 -28.03
C ALA A 40 26.28 9.08 -27.68
N GLY A 41 25.66 9.96 -28.46
CA GLY A 41 24.25 10.33 -28.29
C GLY A 41 23.30 9.15 -28.47
N HIS A 42 23.54 8.30 -29.47
CA HIS A 42 22.74 7.10 -29.68
C HIS A 42 22.75 6.21 -28.45
N VAL A 43 23.94 5.90 -27.91
CA VAL A 43 24.08 5.12 -26.67
C VAL A 43 23.35 5.78 -25.52
N LEU A 44 23.55 7.07 -25.28
CA LEU A 44 22.91 7.78 -24.17
C LEU A 44 21.38 7.85 -24.30
N ASN A 45 20.82 7.81 -25.50
CA ASN A 45 19.37 7.71 -25.68
C ASN A 45 18.83 6.29 -25.49
N ARG A 46 19.65 5.24 -25.70
CA ARG A 46 19.21 3.84 -25.61
C ARG A 46 19.45 3.19 -24.25
N ILE A 47 20.58 3.46 -23.60
CA ILE A 47 20.94 2.81 -22.33
C ILE A 47 20.81 3.74 -21.11
N ALA A 48 20.46 5.00 -21.35
CA ALA A 48 20.14 5.98 -20.33
C ALA A 48 18.85 6.68 -20.72
N TYR A 49 18.27 7.45 -19.80
CA TYR A 49 17.11 8.29 -20.11
C TYR A 49 17.52 9.53 -20.93
N GLY A 50 18.34 9.37 -21.97
CA GLY A 50 18.84 10.47 -22.79
C GLY A 50 20.11 11.15 -22.24
N PRO A 51 20.75 11.98 -23.09
CA PRO A 51 22.02 12.61 -22.78
C PRO A 51 21.89 13.67 -21.69
N SER A 52 22.76 13.60 -20.69
CA SER A 52 23.06 14.70 -19.76
C SER A 52 24.46 15.23 -20.00
N GLU A 53 24.75 16.46 -19.55
CA GLU A 53 26.10 17.02 -19.64
C GLU A 53 27.12 16.17 -18.86
N ALA A 54 26.71 15.61 -17.72
CA ALA A 54 27.55 14.75 -16.90
C ALA A 54 27.93 13.47 -17.66
N ASP A 55 26.98 12.83 -18.34
CA ASP A 55 27.25 11.62 -19.12
C ASP A 55 28.11 11.91 -20.34
N LEU A 56 27.80 12.97 -21.09
CA LEU A 56 28.58 13.31 -22.28
C LEU A 56 30.02 13.68 -21.90
N SER A 57 30.20 14.39 -20.78
CA SER A 57 31.52 14.69 -20.22
C SER A 57 32.25 13.43 -19.76
N ARG A 58 31.53 12.48 -19.15
CA ARG A 58 32.10 11.18 -18.77
C ARG A 58 32.56 10.40 -20.00
N VAL A 59 31.74 10.29 -21.03
CA VAL A 59 32.09 9.65 -22.32
C VAL A 59 33.32 10.30 -22.94
N ARG A 60 33.43 11.64 -22.93
CA ARG A 60 34.63 12.35 -23.41
C ARG A 60 35.88 12.03 -22.59
N GLN A 61 35.71 11.80 -21.30
CA GLN A 61 36.82 11.53 -20.37
C GLN A 61 37.37 10.11 -20.51
N ILE A 62 36.49 9.09 -20.59
CA ILE A 62 36.89 7.68 -20.55
C ILE A 62 36.74 6.96 -21.89
N GLY A 63 36.05 7.56 -22.86
CA GLY A 63 35.68 6.97 -24.13
C GLY A 63 34.39 6.15 -24.07
N LEU A 64 33.72 6.01 -25.21
CA LEU A 64 32.40 5.35 -25.30
C LEU A 64 32.43 3.88 -24.88
N GLN A 65 33.45 3.13 -25.31
CA GLN A 65 33.60 1.72 -24.94
C GLN A 65 33.73 1.54 -23.41
N ALA A 66 34.52 2.40 -22.75
CA ALA A 66 34.70 2.33 -21.31
C ALA A 66 33.45 2.77 -20.56
N TYR A 67 32.70 3.74 -21.09
CA TYR A 67 31.41 4.15 -20.53
C TYR A 67 30.39 3.00 -20.56
N ILE A 68 30.25 2.29 -21.68
CA ILE A 68 29.37 1.12 -21.77
C ILE A 68 29.82 0.03 -20.79
N ALA A 69 31.13 -0.22 -20.68
CA ALA A 69 31.66 -1.18 -19.71
C ALA A 69 31.37 -0.77 -18.25
N GLU A 70 31.46 0.52 -17.92
CA GLU A 70 31.08 1.06 -16.61
C GLU A 70 29.58 0.86 -16.32
N GLN A 71 28.70 1.06 -17.30
CA GLN A 71 27.25 0.85 -17.15
C GLN A 71 26.85 -0.63 -17.02
N LEU A 72 27.61 -1.55 -17.62
CA LEU A 72 27.41 -3.00 -17.48
C LEU A 72 27.89 -3.54 -16.13
N ASP A 73 28.66 -2.76 -15.36
CA ASP A 73 29.10 -3.06 -13.99
C ASP A 73 28.70 -1.93 -13.02
N PRO A 74 27.39 -1.81 -12.68
CA PRO A 74 26.91 -0.72 -11.83
C PRO A 74 27.54 -0.72 -10.44
N ALA A 75 28.05 -1.86 -9.95
CA ALA A 75 28.75 -1.93 -8.66
C ALA A 75 30.05 -1.12 -8.66
N GLY A 76 30.67 -0.93 -9.83
CA GLY A 76 31.85 -0.09 -10.03
C GLY A 76 31.58 1.42 -9.99
N ILE A 77 30.31 1.85 -10.13
CA ILE A 77 29.89 3.25 -10.11
C ILE A 77 29.59 3.69 -8.67
N ASP A 78 30.31 4.71 -8.19
CA ASP A 78 30.17 5.23 -6.83
C ASP A 78 28.95 6.16 -6.66
N GLU A 79 27.80 5.57 -6.37
CA GLU A 79 26.61 6.33 -5.96
C GLU A 79 26.68 6.86 -4.52
N ARG A 80 27.65 6.40 -3.72
CA ARG A 80 27.73 6.84 -2.31
C ARG A 80 28.16 8.30 -2.21
N SER A 81 28.87 8.82 -3.20
CA SER A 81 29.23 10.23 -3.28
C SER A 81 28.14 11.12 -3.91
N ASN A 82 27.08 10.54 -4.49
CA ASN A 82 26.01 11.28 -5.14
C ASN A 82 25.03 11.89 -4.11
N VAL A 83 25.38 13.09 -3.64
CA VAL A 83 24.60 13.81 -2.61
C VAL A 83 23.20 14.19 -3.13
N ARG A 84 23.07 14.57 -4.41
CA ARG A 84 21.77 14.95 -5.00
C ARG A 84 20.81 13.75 -5.01
N LEU A 85 21.25 12.59 -5.52
CA LEU A 85 20.42 11.38 -5.53
C LEU A 85 19.98 11.01 -4.12
N LYS A 86 20.93 10.92 -3.17
CA LYS A 86 20.61 10.54 -1.78
C LYS A 86 19.60 11.46 -1.11
N GLN A 87 19.77 12.78 -1.26
CA GLN A 87 18.83 13.75 -0.70
C GLN A 87 17.42 13.57 -1.28
N LYS A 88 17.33 13.29 -2.59
CA LYS A 88 16.05 13.09 -3.28
C LYS A 88 15.40 11.76 -2.92
N GLU A 89 16.17 10.67 -2.87
CA GLU A 89 15.66 9.39 -2.39
C GLU A 89 15.22 9.50 -0.93
N ASP A 90 16.03 10.03 -0.02
CA ASP A 90 15.69 10.10 1.41
C ASP A 90 14.41 10.89 1.71
N ALA A 91 14.04 11.85 0.85
CA ALA A 91 12.77 12.57 0.96
C ALA A 91 11.54 11.66 0.76
N LEU A 92 11.69 10.57 -0.02
CA LEU A 92 10.62 9.62 -0.36
C LEU A 92 10.38 8.58 0.74
N PHE A 93 11.32 8.45 1.68
CA PHE A 93 11.25 7.49 2.78
C PHE A 93 10.94 8.17 4.11
N THR A 94 10.51 7.35 5.06
CA THR A 94 10.43 7.69 6.48
C THR A 94 11.08 6.60 7.32
N LEU A 95 11.47 6.93 8.54
CA LEU A 95 11.98 5.97 9.51
C LEU A 95 10.83 5.52 10.41
N LYS A 96 10.48 4.23 10.36
CA LYS A 96 9.55 3.59 11.29
C LYS A 96 10.33 2.89 12.39
N PHE A 97 10.12 3.30 13.63
CA PHE A 97 10.64 2.61 14.80
C PHE A 97 9.72 1.44 15.16
N PRO A 98 10.27 0.32 15.66
CA PRO A 98 9.44 -0.70 16.28
C PRO A 98 8.56 -0.07 17.36
N ALA A 99 7.27 -0.36 17.34
CA ALA A 99 6.32 0.27 18.23
C ALA A 99 5.17 -0.66 18.56
N ARG A 100 4.58 -0.47 19.74
CA ARG A 100 3.36 -1.16 20.17
C ARG A 100 2.24 -0.15 20.32
N GLU A 101 1.11 -0.40 19.68
CA GLU A 101 -0.12 0.38 19.91
C GLU A 101 -0.78 -0.09 21.22
N VAL A 102 -0.98 0.87 22.12
CA VAL A 102 -1.67 0.68 23.40
C VAL A 102 -2.89 1.60 23.41
N PRO A 103 -4.11 1.04 23.37
CA PRO A 103 -5.31 1.85 23.36
C PRO A 103 -5.56 2.48 24.74
N LEU A 104 -5.68 3.80 24.74
CA LEU A 104 -6.13 4.60 25.89
C LEU A 104 -7.66 4.67 25.96
N ILE A 105 -8.31 4.67 24.80
CA ILE A 105 -9.75 4.51 24.60
C ILE A 105 -9.93 3.61 23.38
N MET A 106 -10.69 2.52 23.50
CA MET A 106 -11.00 1.60 22.39
C MET A 106 -12.33 1.95 21.72
N ALA A 107 -12.45 1.57 20.45
CA ALA A 107 -13.76 1.50 19.79
C ALA A 107 -14.69 0.55 20.57
N GLY A 108 -15.98 0.86 20.57
CA GLY A 108 -17.03 0.11 21.26
C GLY A 108 -17.16 0.39 22.75
N GLU A 109 -16.26 1.18 23.36
CA GLU A 109 -16.40 1.59 24.76
C GLU A 109 -17.62 2.48 24.99
N PHE A 110 -18.12 2.51 26.23
CA PHE A 110 -19.21 3.38 26.62
C PHE A 110 -18.76 4.83 26.79
N TRP A 111 -19.47 5.74 26.11
CA TRP A 111 -19.28 7.18 26.19
C TRP A 111 -20.50 7.84 26.83
N ARG A 112 -20.26 8.99 27.48
CA ARG A 112 -21.33 9.91 27.86
C ARG A 112 -21.66 10.79 26.67
N TYR A 113 -22.93 10.93 26.34
CA TYR A 113 -23.35 11.76 25.22
C TYR A 113 -24.57 12.64 25.51
N ARG A 114 -24.67 13.75 24.77
CA ARG A 114 -25.76 14.72 24.85
C ARG A 114 -26.18 15.13 23.44
N LYS A 115 -27.49 15.08 23.20
CA LYS A 115 -28.12 15.53 21.95
C LYS A 115 -27.94 17.04 21.76
N GLY A 116 -27.52 17.46 20.59
CA GLY A 116 -27.29 18.85 20.22
C GLY A 116 -28.57 19.61 19.89
N VAL A 117 -29.50 19.69 20.85
CA VAL A 117 -30.71 20.53 20.73
C VAL A 117 -30.50 21.94 21.28
N SER A 118 -29.42 22.15 22.03
CA SER A 118 -28.99 23.43 22.59
C SER A 118 -27.50 23.36 22.95
N GLU A 119 -26.84 24.51 23.10
CA GLU A 119 -25.45 24.56 23.56
C GLU A 119 -25.28 23.83 24.91
N PRO A 120 -24.24 22.99 25.07
CA PRO A 120 -23.85 22.48 26.38
C PRO A 120 -23.20 23.59 27.21
N ASP A 121 -22.97 23.31 28.49
CA ASP A 121 -22.14 24.19 29.34
C ASP A 121 -20.78 24.41 28.66
N SER A 122 -20.26 25.64 28.68
CA SER A 122 -18.95 25.98 28.11
C SER A 122 -17.78 25.12 28.62
N ALA A 123 -17.91 24.50 29.79
CA ALA A 123 -16.93 23.62 30.40
C ALA A 123 -17.09 22.13 30.03
N TRP A 124 -18.05 21.76 29.17
CA TRP A 124 -18.37 20.36 28.86
C TRP A 124 -17.20 19.50 28.36
N ASN A 125 -16.16 20.10 27.80
CA ASN A 125 -14.96 19.41 27.32
C ASN A 125 -13.82 19.40 28.35
N GLN A 126 -14.04 19.96 29.54
CA GLN A 126 -13.08 20.01 30.63
C GLN A 126 -13.22 18.79 31.55
N THR A 127 -12.11 18.40 32.16
CA THR A 127 -12.06 17.23 33.06
C THR A 127 -12.93 17.37 34.31
N ALA A 128 -13.11 18.60 34.82
CA ALA A 128 -13.89 18.85 36.03
C ALA A 128 -15.42 18.89 35.79
N PHE A 129 -15.90 18.73 34.56
CA PHE A 129 -17.32 18.81 34.26
C PHE A 129 -18.05 17.52 34.63
N ASP A 130 -19.15 17.68 35.38
CA ASP A 130 -20.05 16.61 35.80
C ASP A 130 -21.04 16.25 34.70
N ASP A 131 -20.91 15.04 34.16
CA ASP A 131 -21.74 14.51 33.08
C ASP A 131 -22.71 13.43 33.54
N ILE A 132 -22.98 13.31 34.85
CA ILE A 132 -23.87 12.27 35.36
C ILE A 132 -25.29 12.33 34.77
N GLY A 133 -25.72 13.52 34.35
CA GLY A 133 -27.00 13.75 33.66
C GLY A 133 -26.97 13.51 32.14
N TRP A 134 -25.83 13.15 31.56
CA TRP A 134 -25.72 12.80 30.14
C TRP A 134 -26.11 11.34 29.91
N LEU A 135 -26.64 11.07 28.73
CA LEU A 135 -26.94 9.72 28.27
C LEU A 135 -25.65 8.90 28.18
N ARG A 136 -25.75 7.58 28.17
CA ARG A 136 -24.60 6.65 28.10
C ARG A 136 -24.88 5.58 27.07
N GLY A 137 -23.92 5.30 26.19
CA GLY A 137 -24.01 4.24 25.19
C GLY A 137 -22.63 3.94 24.59
N PRO A 138 -22.42 2.75 24.00
CA PRO A 138 -21.19 2.41 23.27
C PRO A 138 -20.98 3.33 22.05
N THR A 139 -19.74 3.57 21.64
CA THR A 139 -19.43 4.31 20.39
C THR A 139 -19.97 3.62 19.14
N GLY A 140 -20.07 4.36 18.03
CA GLY A 140 -21.08 4.11 16.99
C GLY A 140 -22.37 4.80 17.44
N ILE A 141 -22.24 6.07 17.86
CA ILE A 141 -23.35 6.87 18.35
C ILE A 141 -23.88 7.67 17.17
N GLY A 142 -25.05 7.27 16.69
CA GLY A 142 -25.54 7.70 15.39
C GLY A 142 -26.96 7.27 15.08
N MET A 143 -27.34 7.22 13.81
CA MET A 143 -28.74 7.03 13.37
C MET A 143 -29.12 5.60 12.96
N GLY A 144 -28.20 4.63 13.02
CA GLY A 144 -28.51 3.21 12.86
C GLY A 144 -28.59 2.77 11.41
N ASP A 145 -27.53 2.97 10.63
CA ASP A 145 -27.40 2.53 9.23
C ASP A 145 -26.60 1.22 9.04
N GLY A 146 -26.12 0.62 10.13
CA GLY A 146 -25.43 -0.67 10.13
C GLY A 146 -24.10 -0.68 10.89
N ASP A 147 -23.55 0.48 11.26
CA ASP A 147 -22.31 0.60 12.02
C ASP A 147 -22.51 1.12 13.48
N ASP A 148 -23.69 1.67 13.76
CA ASP A 148 -24.03 2.32 15.02
C ASP A 148 -24.50 1.36 16.11
N ARG A 149 -23.76 1.32 17.22
CA ARG A 149 -24.14 0.56 18.43
C ARG A 149 -25.10 1.34 19.34
N THR A 150 -25.10 2.68 19.28
CA THR A 150 -26.05 3.55 19.99
C THR A 150 -26.89 4.31 18.98
N VAL A 151 -28.08 3.79 18.70
CA VAL A 151 -29.00 4.37 17.70
C VAL A 151 -29.84 5.51 18.29
N LEU A 152 -29.84 6.66 17.61
CA LEU A 152 -30.48 7.91 17.98
C LEU A 152 -31.69 8.20 17.08
N THR A 153 -32.73 7.38 17.17
CA THR A 153 -33.92 7.42 16.30
C THR A 153 -34.66 8.76 16.18
N ASP A 154 -34.37 9.74 17.06
CA ASP A 154 -34.98 11.07 17.09
C ASP A 154 -34.09 12.20 16.51
N MET A 155 -32.90 11.89 15.98
CA MET A 155 -31.99 12.90 15.44
C MET A 155 -32.43 13.44 14.08
N ARG A 156 -33.00 12.59 13.21
CA ARG A 156 -33.55 12.99 11.92
C ARG A 156 -34.83 13.79 12.07
N ARG A 157 -34.90 14.92 11.38
CA ARG A 157 -36.15 15.65 11.14
C ARG A 157 -36.96 14.95 10.05
N ILE A 158 -38.18 14.57 10.38
CA ILE A 158 -39.17 14.04 9.45
C ILE A 158 -40.25 15.12 9.25
N ASN A 159 -40.56 15.46 8.00
CA ASN A 159 -41.69 16.34 7.68
C ASN A 159 -42.87 15.43 7.34
N ASP A 160 -44.06 15.72 7.91
CA ASP A 160 -45.36 15.07 7.70
C ASP A 160 -45.40 14.05 6.55
N ASP A 161 -44.89 12.85 6.82
CA ASP A 161 -44.92 11.73 5.89
C ASP A 161 -46.18 10.93 6.20
N PRO A 162 -47.17 10.89 5.28
CA PRO A 162 -48.43 10.19 5.53
C PRO A 162 -48.28 8.67 5.69
N GLU A 163 -47.12 8.07 5.40
CA GLU A 163 -46.83 6.66 5.65
C GLU A 163 -46.32 6.37 7.07
N THR A 164 -45.86 7.39 7.82
CA THR A 164 -45.37 7.26 9.22
C THR A 164 -46.03 8.26 10.18
N PRO A 165 -47.34 8.10 10.46
CA PRO A 165 -48.11 9.07 11.25
C PRO A 165 -47.69 9.21 12.73
N GLU A 166 -46.85 8.31 13.26
CA GLU A 166 -46.27 8.41 14.62
C GLU A 166 -45.09 9.42 14.70
N ASP A 167 -44.65 9.92 13.55
CA ASP A 167 -43.42 10.69 13.37
C ASP A 167 -43.68 12.15 12.93
N GLU A 168 -44.95 12.58 12.84
CA GLU A 168 -45.36 13.95 12.47
C GLU A 168 -44.75 15.01 13.43
N GLY A 169 -44.07 16.01 12.85
CA GLY A 169 -43.58 17.18 13.59
C GLY A 169 -42.26 17.03 14.38
N ARG A 170 -41.45 16.00 14.13
CA ARG A 170 -40.15 15.82 14.82
C ARG A 170 -39.13 16.92 14.47
N PRO A 171 -38.60 17.68 15.43
CA PRO A 171 -37.71 18.83 15.14
C PRO A 171 -36.31 18.43 14.66
N GLY A 172 -35.80 17.26 15.06
CA GLY A 172 -34.45 16.77 14.78
C GLY A 172 -33.33 17.61 15.42
N TYR A 173 -32.08 17.19 15.24
CA TYR A 173 -30.89 17.96 15.63
C TYR A 173 -29.68 17.63 14.75
N LEU A 174 -28.71 18.53 14.66
CA LEU A 174 -27.56 18.39 13.76
C LEU A 174 -26.32 17.79 14.42
N SER A 175 -26.24 17.79 15.75
CA SER A 175 -25.01 17.42 16.44
C SER A 175 -25.22 16.53 17.65
N VAL A 176 -24.16 15.81 18.01
CA VAL A 176 -24.06 15.05 19.25
C VAL A 176 -22.76 15.43 19.93
N TYR A 177 -22.81 15.63 21.25
CA TYR A 177 -21.65 15.90 22.08
C TYR A 177 -21.31 14.64 22.85
N LEU A 178 -20.08 14.18 22.75
CA LEU A 178 -19.57 12.95 23.33
C LEU A 178 -18.41 13.26 24.27
N ARG A 179 -18.28 12.51 25.37
CA ARG A 179 -17.12 12.58 26.25
C ARG A 179 -16.81 11.23 26.92
N ARG A 180 -15.51 10.98 27.08
CA ARG A 180 -14.96 9.79 27.73
C ARG A 180 -13.78 10.19 28.59
N THR A 181 -13.85 9.86 29.88
CA THR A 181 -12.72 9.98 30.79
C THR A 181 -11.84 8.75 30.72
N PHE A 182 -10.54 8.88 30.95
CA PHE A 182 -9.61 7.76 31.03
C PHE A 182 -8.49 8.07 32.03
N GLN A 183 -7.89 7.04 32.62
CA GLN A 183 -6.85 7.20 33.64
C GLN A 183 -5.48 6.91 33.03
N LEU A 184 -4.47 7.69 33.42
CA LEU A 184 -3.06 7.44 33.09
C LEU A 184 -2.23 7.44 34.37
N ASP A 185 -1.37 6.45 34.55
CA ASP A 185 -0.35 6.50 35.59
C ASP A 185 0.95 7.16 35.06
N ALA A 186 1.92 7.32 35.95
CA ALA A 186 3.19 7.97 35.60
C ALA A 186 4.03 7.17 34.59
N GLU A 187 3.89 5.84 34.59
CA GLU A 187 4.65 4.95 33.72
C GLU A 187 4.07 4.97 32.31
N SER A 188 2.75 4.80 32.18
CA SER A 188 2.01 4.86 30.93
C SER A 188 2.24 6.21 30.25
N LEU A 189 2.13 7.32 30.98
CA LEU A 189 2.37 8.66 30.42
C LEU A 189 3.82 8.84 29.91
N ALA A 190 4.79 8.25 30.59
CA ALA A 190 6.19 8.29 30.18
C ALA A 190 6.49 7.39 28.97
N ALA A 191 5.72 6.30 28.79
CA ALA A 191 5.87 5.34 27.71
C ALA A 191 5.31 5.81 26.36
N ILE A 192 4.37 6.77 26.35
CA ILE A 192 3.79 7.31 25.11
C ILE A 192 4.89 7.91 24.24
N GLY A 193 5.14 7.30 23.09
CA GLY A 193 5.97 7.82 22.00
C GLY A 193 5.15 8.74 21.10
N ASP A 194 4.14 8.18 20.44
CA ASP A 194 3.17 8.91 19.61
C ASP A 194 1.77 8.86 20.22
N LEU A 195 0.93 9.84 19.88
CA LEU A 195 -0.47 9.90 20.31
C LEU A 195 -1.36 10.10 19.08
N ILE A 196 -2.34 9.22 18.90
CA ILE A 196 -3.15 9.15 17.68
C ILE A 196 -4.61 9.09 18.07
N LEU A 197 -5.40 9.93 17.42
CA LEU A 197 -6.85 9.87 17.47
C LEU A 197 -7.32 9.20 16.18
N ARG A 198 -7.80 7.96 16.28
CA ARG A 198 -8.41 7.22 15.17
C ARG A 198 -9.91 7.43 15.22
N VAL A 199 -10.53 7.81 14.10
CA VAL A 199 -11.93 8.20 14.07
C VAL A 199 -12.61 7.63 12.84
N ASP A 200 -13.64 6.82 13.05
CA ASP A 200 -14.69 6.61 12.07
C ASP A 200 -15.81 7.62 12.30
N TYR A 201 -16.25 8.34 11.28
CA TYR A 201 -17.21 9.44 11.46
C TYR A 201 -18.05 9.75 10.24
N ASP A 202 -19.25 10.26 10.49
CA ASP A 202 -20.09 10.91 9.50
C ASP A 202 -20.81 12.12 10.17
N ASP A 203 -20.77 13.35 9.66
CA ASP A 203 -20.10 13.84 8.45
C ASP A 203 -18.83 14.63 8.82
N GLY A 204 -18.78 15.18 10.04
CA GLY A 204 -17.71 16.05 10.50
C GLY A 204 -17.66 16.19 12.01
N PHE A 205 -16.46 16.33 12.56
CA PHE A 205 -16.25 16.36 14.00
C PHE A 205 -15.18 17.36 14.43
N ARG A 206 -15.22 17.72 15.72
CA ARG A 206 -14.17 18.46 16.41
C ARG A 206 -13.87 17.79 17.75
N ALA A 207 -12.61 17.40 17.95
CA ALA A 207 -12.15 16.69 19.13
C ALA A 207 -11.31 17.57 20.05
N TYR A 208 -11.47 17.35 21.35
CA TYR A 208 -10.80 18.06 22.43
C TYR A 208 -10.17 17.06 23.40
N LEU A 209 -8.92 17.31 23.77
CA LEU A 209 -8.23 16.60 24.85
C LEU A 209 -8.05 17.56 26.02
N ASN A 210 -8.62 17.22 27.18
CA ASN A 210 -8.56 18.04 28.39
C ASN A 210 -8.93 19.52 28.13
N GLY A 211 -9.97 19.74 27.31
CA GLY A 211 -10.50 21.07 26.98
C GLY A 211 -9.80 21.82 25.85
N VAL A 212 -8.72 21.27 25.27
CA VAL A 212 -7.98 21.89 24.16
C VAL A 212 -8.28 21.12 22.88
N GLN A 213 -8.59 21.82 21.78
CA GLN A 213 -8.82 21.18 20.48
C GLN A 213 -7.55 20.47 20.00
N VAL A 214 -7.70 19.22 19.59
CA VAL A 214 -6.59 18.39 19.07
C VAL A 214 -6.77 17.97 17.62
N ALA A 215 -8.01 17.76 17.16
CA ALA A 215 -8.32 17.37 15.78
C ALA A 215 -9.68 17.92 15.34
N MET A 216 -9.88 18.02 14.02
CA MET A 216 -11.14 18.45 13.41
C MET A 216 -11.18 18.02 11.94
N ALA A 217 -12.35 17.56 11.49
CA ALA A 217 -12.61 17.26 10.09
C ALA A 217 -14.00 17.80 9.69
N ASN A 218 -14.13 18.24 8.43
CA ASN A 218 -15.39 18.68 7.82
C ASN A 218 -16.22 19.70 8.62
N LEU A 219 -15.57 20.54 9.44
CA LEU A 219 -16.20 21.64 10.18
C LEU A 219 -15.51 22.97 9.87
N PRO A 220 -16.22 24.12 9.98
CA PRO A 220 -15.62 25.42 9.74
C PRO A 220 -14.52 25.73 10.77
N GLY A 221 -13.34 26.17 10.31
CA GLY A 221 -12.15 26.45 11.14
C GLY A 221 -12.23 27.66 12.09
N GLY A 222 -13.44 28.08 12.47
CA GLY A 222 -13.68 29.12 13.45
C GLY A 222 -13.40 28.68 14.89
N ARG A 223 -13.14 29.64 15.78
CA ARG A 223 -12.89 29.36 17.21
C ARG A 223 -14.11 28.75 17.91
N ILE A 224 -15.32 29.08 17.43
CA ILE A 224 -16.60 28.63 17.97
C ILE A 224 -17.31 27.80 16.90
N VAL A 225 -17.72 26.59 17.27
CA VAL A 225 -18.59 25.73 16.48
C VAL A 225 -19.82 25.44 17.34
N LEU A 226 -20.96 25.98 16.94
CA LEU A 226 -22.24 25.92 17.67
C LEU A 226 -22.97 24.59 17.41
N TYR A 227 -23.89 24.22 18.29
CA TYR A 227 -24.68 22.97 18.21
C TYR A 227 -25.45 22.79 16.89
N ASN A 228 -25.80 23.88 16.23
CA ASN A 228 -26.55 23.89 14.96
C ASN A 228 -25.65 24.12 13.73
N THR A 229 -24.33 24.01 13.89
CA THR A 229 -23.38 24.05 12.78
C THR A 229 -23.56 22.79 11.93
N ARG A 230 -23.46 22.96 10.60
CA ARG A 230 -23.49 21.86 9.63
C ARG A 230 -22.08 21.47 9.26
N ALA A 231 -21.87 20.19 8.97
CA ALA A 231 -20.66 19.75 8.29
C ALA A 231 -20.51 20.44 6.92
N THR A 232 -19.26 20.73 6.54
CA THR A 232 -18.92 21.44 5.30
C THR A 232 -18.82 20.51 4.08
N ARG A 233 -18.64 19.22 4.32
CA ARG A 233 -18.54 18.15 3.33
C ARG A 233 -19.37 16.97 3.82
N SER A 234 -19.72 16.07 2.91
CA SER A 234 -20.28 14.77 3.29
C SER A 234 -19.15 13.77 3.39
N HIS A 235 -19.25 12.84 4.34
CA HIS A 235 -18.28 11.78 4.58
C HIS A 235 -18.98 10.62 5.27
N GLU A 236 -18.94 9.43 4.67
CA GLU A 236 -19.55 8.22 5.20
C GLU A 236 -18.60 7.54 6.19
N ALA A 237 -19.14 6.98 7.26
CA ALA A 237 -18.41 6.07 8.14
C ALA A 237 -18.20 4.69 7.49
N GLY A 238 -17.20 3.94 7.95
CA GLY A 238 -16.88 2.59 7.49
C GLY A 238 -15.38 2.32 7.34
N THR A 239 -14.54 3.35 7.34
CA THR A 239 -13.08 3.20 7.37
C THR A 239 -12.46 4.25 8.30
N PRO A 240 -11.96 3.86 9.47
CA PRO A 240 -11.41 4.80 10.44
C PRO A 240 -10.20 5.58 9.90
N GLN A 241 -10.16 6.89 10.17
CA GLN A 241 -9.06 7.79 9.81
C GLN A 241 -8.16 8.11 11.01
N ASP A 242 -6.83 8.04 10.82
CA ASP A 242 -5.84 8.40 11.83
C ASP A 242 -5.48 9.89 11.80
N PHE A 243 -5.57 10.55 12.95
CA PHE A 243 -5.08 11.91 13.19
C PHE A 243 -3.90 11.86 14.17
N ASP A 244 -2.70 12.20 13.68
CA ASP A 244 -1.51 12.35 14.53
C ASP A 244 -1.64 13.58 15.43
N ILE A 245 -1.80 13.35 16.73
CA ILE A 245 -1.90 14.37 17.78
C ILE A 245 -0.72 14.26 18.77
N THR A 246 0.43 13.75 18.30
CA THR A 246 1.64 13.59 19.11
C THR A 246 2.15 14.92 19.67
N GLY A 247 1.98 16.02 18.94
CA GLY A 247 2.32 17.37 19.41
C GLY A 247 1.52 17.82 20.65
N GLN A 248 0.41 17.13 20.95
CA GLN A 248 -0.55 17.46 21.98
C GLN A 248 -0.38 16.59 23.24
N LYS A 249 0.62 15.70 23.28
CA LYS A 249 0.96 14.86 24.44
C LYS A 249 1.09 15.62 25.76
N GLY A 250 1.58 16.86 25.71
CA GLY A 250 1.71 17.73 26.89
C GLY A 250 0.39 18.11 27.55
N LEU A 251 -0.75 17.84 26.92
CA LEU A 251 -2.07 18.00 27.51
C LEU A 251 -2.45 16.85 28.46
N LEU A 252 -1.84 15.67 28.30
CA LEU A 252 -2.10 14.52 29.15
C LEU A 252 -1.51 14.74 30.55
N ARG A 253 -2.19 14.20 31.57
CA ARG A 253 -1.76 14.29 32.96
C ARG A 253 -1.90 12.95 33.67
N ILE A 254 -1.11 12.76 34.73
CA ILE A 254 -1.26 11.62 35.64
C ILE A 254 -2.64 11.73 36.32
N GLY A 255 -3.36 10.61 36.37
CA GLY A 255 -4.74 10.50 36.81
C GLY A 255 -5.71 10.70 35.66
N GLU A 256 -6.82 11.39 35.93
CA GLU A 256 -7.95 11.47 35.03
C GLU A 256 -7.74 12.46 33.88
N ASN A 257 -8.01 12.00 32.67
CA ASN A 257 -8.04 12.77 31.43
C ASN A 257 -9.43 12.65 30.78
N VAL A 258 -9.77 13.55 29.85
CA VAL A 258 -11.01 13.49 29.08
C VAL A 258 -10.73 13.72 27.59
N LEU A 259 -11.24 12.82 26.75
CA LEU A 259 -11.44 13.05 25.33
C LEU A 259 -12.91 13.45 25.13
N ALA A 260 -13.14 14.56 24.45
CA ALA A 260 -14.48 15.09 24.20
C ALA A 260 -14.61 15.43 22.72
N ILE A 261 -15.74 15.10 22.10
CA ILE A 261 -15.96 15.24 20.67
C ILE A 261 -17.34 15.84 20.45
N GLN A 262 -17.44 16.76 19.50
CA GLN A 262 -18.73 17.16 18.94
C GLN A 262 -18.74 16.72 17.48
N VAL A 263 -19.74 15.94 17.11
CA VAL A 263 -19.97 15.45 15.74
C VAL A 263 -21.19 16.16 15.18
N HIS A 264 -21.17 16.43 13.88
CA HIS A 264 -22.18 17.21 13.18
C HIS A 264 -22.52 16.53 11.86
N ASN A 265 -23.81 16.39 11.58
CA ASN A 265 -24.32 16.01 10.27
C ASN A 265 -24.37 17.26 9.36
N ARG A 266 -24.30 17.05 8.05
CA ARG A 266 -24.47 18.05 7.00
C ARG A 266 -25.91 18.54 6.89
N THR A 267 -26.89 17.65 7.05
CA THR A 267 -28.31 18.01 6.98
C THR A 267 -29.11 17.39 8.11
N ILE A 268 -30.13 18.12 8.60
CA ILE A 268 -30.97 17.65 9.70
C ILE A 268 -31.95 16.54 9.27
N THR A 269 -32.06 16.27 7.97
CA THR A 269 -32.94 15.27 7.38
C THR A 269 -32.20 13.99 6.99
N ASN A 270 -30.87 13.98 7.06
CA ASN A 270 -30.07 12.80 6.83
C ASN A 270 -30.05 11.91 8.08
N GLY A 271 -29.84 10.61 7.88
CA GLY A 271 -29.97 9.59 8.90
C GLY A 271 -28.76 8.67 8.99
N ASP A 272 -27.57 9.17 8.65
CA ASP A 272 -26.31 8.43 8.49
C ASP A 272 -25.19 8.92 9.42
N LEU A 273 -25.47 9.86 10.34
CA LEU A 273 -24.44 10.30 11.29
C LEU A 273 -23.97 9.11 12.12
N SER A 274 -22.65 8.87 12.14
CA SER A 274 -21.98 7.87 12.97
C SER A 274 -20.70 8.47 13.59
N MET A 275 -20.27 7.93 14.73
CA MET A 275 -19.09 8.41 15.44
C MET A 275 -18.44 7.32 16.30
N ILE A 276 -17.28 6.83 15.86
CA ILE A 276 -16.48 5.76 16.49
C ILE A 276 -15.04 6.25 16.75
N PRO A 277 -14.77 6.90 17.89
CA PRO A 277 -13.43 7.36 18.25
C PRO A 277 -12.61 6.33 19.03
N GLU A 278 -11.32 6.26 18.73
CA GLU A 278 -10.29 5.59 19.51
C GLU A 278 -9.14 6.55 19.82
N LEU A 279 -8.55 6.40 21.00
CA LEU A 279 -7.33 7.13 21.38
C LEU A 279 -6.23 6.11 21.60
N LEU A 280 -5.23 6.14 20.74
CA LEU A 280 -4.12 5.19 20.72
C LEU A 280 -2.84 5.90 21.15
N SER A 281 -2.05 5.23 21.99
CA SER A 281 -0.66 5.60 22.23
C SER A 281 0.26 4.60 21.53
N ARG A 282 1.33 5.08 20.88
CA ARG A 282 2.39 4.20 20.35
C ARG A 282 3.58 4.27 21.28
N GLU A 283 3.88 3.16 21.93
CA GLU A 283 5.10 3.01 22.72
C GLU A 283 6.24 2.58 21.79
N ILE A 284 7.31 3.38 21.72
CA ILE A 284 8.48 3.03 20.91
C ILE A 284 9.23 1.90 21.62
N LEU A 285 9.36 0.76 20.94
CA LEU A 285 10.08 -0.39 21.44
C LEU A 285 11.58 -0.28 21.11
N PRO A 286 12.46 -0.88 21.93
CA PRO A 286 13.88 -0.97 21.60
C PRO A 286 14.10 -1.73 20.29
N GLY A 287 14.85 -1.13 19.35
CA GLY A 287 15.22 -1.78 18.10
C GLY A 287 15.69 -0.78 17.04
N PRO A 288 16.28 -1.26 15.94
CA PRO A 288 16.67 -0.39 14.84
C PRO A 288 15.44 0.16 14.13
N ALA A 289 15.47 1.44 13.75
CA ALA A 289 14.47 1.99 12.85
C ALA A 289 14.60 1.35 11.46
N ARG A 290 13.46 1.10 10.83
CA ARG A 290 13.35 0.62 9.44
C ARG A 290 13.08 1.80 8.52
N ARG A 291 13.84 1.90 7.42
CA ARG A 291 13.56 2.83 6.33
C ARG A 291 12.42 2.25 5.50
N VAL A 292 11.30 2.97 5.42
CA VAL A 292 10.10 2.55 4.68
C VAL A 292 9.68 3.62 3.69
N ILE A 293 9.18 3.21 2.54
CA ILE A 293 8.62 4.14 1.56
C ILE A 293 7.35 4.78 2.16
N ARG A 294 7.10 6.05 1.84
CA ARG A 294 5.95 6.78 2.42
C ARG A 294 4.60 6.35 1.85
N GLY A 295 4.57 5.87 0.60
CA GLY A 295 3.35 5.49 -0.11
C GLY A 295 3.64 5.18 -1.58
N ILE A 296 2.58 4.92 -2.34
CA ILE A 296 2.67 4.55 -3.76
C ILE A 296 3.20 5.71 -4.63
N ASP A 297 2.75 6.95 -4.42
CA ASP A 297 3.26 8.12 -5.16
C ASP A 297 4.79 8.25 -4.99
N GLU A 298 5.29 8.03 -3.77
CA GLU A 298 6.72 8.10 -3.48
C GLU A 298 7.51 6.97 -4.14
N LEU A 299 6.91 5.78 -4.30
CA LEU A 299 7.51 4.68 -5.05
C LEU A 299 7.57 5.00 -6.56
N GLN A 300 6.48 5.52 -7.14
CA GLN A 300 6.44 5.96 -8.53
C GLN A 300 7.47 7.09 -8.76
N GLN A 301 7.55 8.05 -7.85
CA GLN A 301 8.53 9.15 -7.86
C GLN A 301 9.98 8.64 -7.74
N LEU A 302 10.22 7.52 -7.07
CA LEU A 302 11.55 6.91 -6.94
C LEU A 302 12.11 6.51 -8.31
N VAL A 303 11.27 5.98 -9.21
CA VAL A 303 11.68 5.61 -10.57
C VAL A 303 12.19 6.84 -11.33
N HIS A 304 11.49 7.97 -11.24
CA HIS A 304 11.95 9.24 -11.80
C HIS A 304 13.21 9.78 -11.12
N VAL A 305 13.29 9.75 -9.79
CA VAL A 305 14.47 10.22 -9.04
C VAL A 305 15.71 9.44 -9.47
N ARG A 306 15.62 8.12 -9.59
CA ARG A 306 16.72 7.29 -10.10
C ARG A 306 17.00 7.57 -11.56
N GLY A 307 15.98 7.69 -12.41
CA GLY A 307 16.16 8.03 -13.82
C GLY A 307 16.88 9.35 -14.04
N VAL A 308 16.56 10.38 -13.26
CA VAL A 308 17.15 11.74 -13.39
C VAL A 308 18.51 11.85 -12.71
N TYR A 309 18.72 11.28 -11.53
CA TYR A 309 19.91 11.56 -10.71
C TYR A 309 20.94 10.45 -10.62
N SER A 310 20.58 9.20 -10.94
CA SER A 310 21.52 8.08 -10.93
C SER A 310 22.58 8.24 -12.03
N GLN A 311 23.82 7.93 -11.71
CA GLN A 311 24.91 7.67 -12.65
C GLN A 311 24.86 6.23 -13.19
N ARG A 312 24.16 5.33 -12.49
CA ARG A 312 23.88 3.95 -12.92
C ARG A 312 22.66 3.92 -13.85
N GLN A 313 22.81 4.51 -15.02
CA GLN A 313 21.70 4.74 -15.96
C GLN A 313 21.17 3.45 -16.57
N LEU A 314 22.03 2.55 -17.04
CA LEU A 314 21.57 1.26 -17.59
C LEU A 314 20.84 0.43 -16.54
N GLN A 315 21.31 0.46 -15.28
CA GLN A 315 20.62 -0.19 -14.17
C GLN A 315 19.23 0.41 -13.93
N ALA A 316 19.07 1.74 -13.98
CA ALA A 316 17.77 2.38 -13.80
C ALA A 316 16.79 2.06 -14.94
N VAL A 317 17.25 2.06 -16.19
CA VAL A 317 16.43 1.69 -17.36
C VAL A 317 16.02 0.22 -17.31
N LEU A 318 16.95 -0.68 -16.98
CA LEU A 318 16.62 -2.10 -16.85
C LEU A 318 15.71 -2.39 -15.64
N ALA A 319 15.83 -1.64 -14.55
CA ALA A 319 14.94 -1.79 -13.40
C ALA A 319 13.48 -1.47 -13.76
N GLU A 320 13.27 -0.39 -14.51
CA GLU A 320 11.94 -0.04 -15.06
C GLU A 320 11.45 -1.11 -16.05
N PHE A 321 12.33 -1.58 -16.94
CA PHE A 321 11.98 -2.66 -17.85
C PHE A 321 11.56 -3.95 -17.12
N TRP A 322 12.24 -4.34 -16.04
CA TRP A 322 11.89 -5.54 -15.28
C TRP A 322 10.64 -5.36 -14.43
N GLU A 323 10.42 -4.19 -13.85
CA GLU A 323 9.15 -3.87 -13.18
C GLU A 323 7.99 -3.94 -14.18
N ASN A 324 8.16 -3.35 -15.37
CA ASN A 324 7.17 -3.43 -16.43
C ASN A 324 6.93 -4.87 -16.94
N HIS A 325 8.00 -5.67 -17.05
CA HIS A 325 7.93 -7.05 -17.54
C HIS A 325 7.29 -8.02 -16.53
N PHE A 326 7.48 -7.77 -15.23
CA PHE A 326 6.87 -8.53 -14.13
C PHE A 326 5.84 -7.68 -13.38
N THR A 327 5.05 -6.90 -14.11
CA THR A 327 4.16 -5.90 -13.52
C THR A 327 3.15 -6.50 -12.54
N THR A 328 2.80 -5.71 -11.55
CA THR A 328 1.87 -6.03 -10.45
C THR A 328 0.88 -4.90 -10.27
N ASP A 329 -0.19 -5.18 -9.52
CA ASP A 329 -1.19 -4.19 -9.13
C ASP A 329 -1.18 -3.94 -7.62
N TYR A 330 -0.72 -2.75 -7.26
CA TYR A 330 -0.74 -2.21 -5.90
C TYR A 330 -2.14 -2.18 -5.28
N ASP A 331 -3.18 -1.83 -6.05
CA ASP A 331 -4.53 -1.69 -5.49
C ASP A 331 -5.09 -3.06 -5.10
N LYS A 332 -4.93 -4.09 -5.95
CA LYS A 332 -5.26 -5.48 -5.59
C LYS A 332 -4.49 -5.97 -4.36
N LEU A 333 -3.21 -5.62 -4.23
CA LEU A 333 -2.43 -5.96 -3.03
C LEU A 333 -2.97 -5.26 -1.78
N ALA A 334 -3.30 -3.97 -1.88
CA ALA A 334 -3.85 -3.21 -0.77
C ALA A 334 -5.21 -3.76 -0.33
N GLU A 335 -6.10 -4.11 -1.26
CA GLU A 335 -7.40 -4.73 -0.98
C GLU A 335 -7.27 -6.10 -0.31
N TYR A 336 -6.33 -6.93 -0.79
CA TYR A 336 -6.05 -8.21 -0.15
C TYR A 336 -5.64 -8.05 1.32
N LEU A 337 -4.73 -7.11 1.61
CA LEU A 337 -4.26 -6.85 2.96
C LEU A 337 -5.34 -6.24 3.87
N ASP A 338 -6.19 -5.37 3.33
CA ASP A 338 -7.33 -4.76 4.04
C ASP A 338 -8.37 -5.81 4.46
N GLY A 339 -8.59 -6.82 3.61
CA GLY A 339 -9.51 -7.93 3.89
C GLY A 339 -8.97 -9.00 4.86
N LEU A 340 -7.72 -8.88 5.34
CA LEU A 340 -7.17 -9.84 6.30
C LEU A 340 -7.73 -9.62 7.70
N GLN A 341 -7.87 -10.72 8.45
CA GLN A 341 -8.25 -10.68 9.85
C GLN A 341 -7.09 -11.15 10.74
N ASN A 342 -7.08 -10.67 11.98
CA ASN A 342 -6.23 -11.20 13.04
C ASN A 342 -6.81 -12.52 13.57
N SER A 343 -6.04 -13.22 14.41
CA SER A 343 -6.49 -14.48 14.98
C SER A 343 -7.83 -14.35 15.72
N ASP A 344 -8.10 -13.21 16.36
CA ASP A 344 -9.33 -12.93 17.12
C ASP A 344 -10.55 -12.57 16.25
N ALA A 345 -10.48 -12.75 14.93
CA ALA A 345 -11.55 -12.50 13.95
C ALA A 345 -11.98 -11.02 13.83
N THR A 346 -11.12 -10.09 14.24
CA THR A 346 -11.26 -8.68 13.85
C THR A 346 -10.43 -8.41 12.60
N ASP A 347 -10.82 -7.40 11.84
CA ASP A 347 -10.00 -6.87 10.75
C ASP A 347 -8.58 -6.58 11.26
N ALA A 348 -7.61 -6.99 10.45
CA ALA A 348 -6.22 -7.00 10.86
C ALA A 348 -5.70 -5.57 11.01
N MET A 349 -6.04 -4.71 10.06
CA MET A 349 -5.49 -3.37 9.92
C MET A 349 -6.50 -2.42 9.28
N SER A 350 -6.25 -1.12 9.37
CA SER A 350 -7.04 -0.14 8.61
C SER A 350 -6.59 -0.08 7.16
N GLN A 351 -7.46 0.39 6.27
CA GLN A 351 -7.13 0.63 4.86
C GLN A 351 -5.87 1.49 4.68
N ALA A 352 -5.67 2.50 5.55
CA ALA A 352 -4.47 3.35 5.51
C ALA A 352 -3.19 2.55 5.84
N GLN A 353 -3.26 1.60 6.78
CA GLN A 353 -2.16 0.70 7.08
C GLN A 353 -1.96 -0.31 5.94
N ALA A 354 -3.02 -0.91 5.40
CA ALA A 354 -2.96 -1.84 4.28
C ALA A 354 -2.27 -1.21 3.06
N ARG A 355 -2.68 0.00 2.67
CA ARG A 355 -2.05 0.78 1.58
C ARG A 355 -0.58 1.11 1.86
N ALA A 356 -0.23 1.47 3.09
CA ALA A 356 1.17 1.74 3.45
C ALA A 356 2.03 0.47 3.45
N GLU A 357 1.49 -0.68 3.84
CA GLU A 357 2.17 -1.96 3.78
C GLU A 357 2.31 -2.48 2.34
N ALA A 358 1.26 -2.35 1.51
CA ALA A 358 1.30 -2.68 0.08
C ALA A 358 2.39 -1.90 -0.66
N ALA A 359 2.45 -0.57 -0.50
CA ALA A 359 3.50 0.24 -1.12
C ALA A 359 4.92 -0.19 -0.70
N GLN A 360 5.07 -0.63 0.56
CA GLN A 360 6.35 -1.12 1.07
C GLN A 360 6.71 -2.51 0.53
N ILE A 361 5.73 -3.35 0.17
CA ILE A 361 5.94 -4.63 -0.49
C ILE A 361 6.33 -4.38 -1.95
N GLU A 362 5.60 -3.56 -2.69
CA GLU A 362 5.92 -3.16 -4.07
C GLU A 362 7.34 -2.56 -4.16
N TYR A 363 7.69 -1.69 -3.22
CA TYR A 363 9.05 -1.13 -3.16
C TYR A 363 10.12 -2.21 -3.02
N LYS A 364 9.88 -3.27 -2.23
CA LYS A 364 10.87 -4.35 -2.07
C LYS A 364 11.06 -5.13 -3.36
N GLU A 365 9.99 -5.36 -4.11
CA GLU A 365 10.06 -6.00 -5.42
C GLU A 365 10.82 -5.12 -6.43
N TYR A 366 10.42 -3.86 -6.58
CA TYR A 366 11.15 -2.91 -7.42
C TYR A 366 12.63 -2.78 -7.01
N GLN A 367 12.93 -2.74 -5.71
CA GLN A 367 14.30 -2.66 -5.21
C GLN A 367 15.10 -3.91 -5.59
N PHE A 368 14.51 -5.10 -5.53
CA PHE A 368 15.16 -6.33 -5.98
C PHE A 368 15.48 -6.28 -7.47
N PHE A 369 14.52 -5.88 -8.31
CA PHE A 369 14.73 -5.75 -9.76
C PHE A 369 15.77 -4.68 -10.07
N TYR A 370 15.78 -3.57 -9.34
CA TYR A 370 16.82 -2.54 -9.48
C TYR A 370 18.21 -3.09 -9.14
N ASP A 371 18.37 -3.73 -7.99
CA ASP A 371 19.67 -4.24 -7.54
C ASP A 371 20.20 -5.38 -8.43
N ASN A 372 19.31 -6.15 -9.05
CA ASN A 372 19.64 -7.32 -9.89
C ASN A 372 19.37 -7.10 -11.38
N ALA A 373 19.20 -5.86 -11.85
CA ALA A 373 18.76 -5.56 -13.21
C ALA A 373 19.65 -6.16 -14.33
N LEU A 374 20.94 -6.35 -14.03
CA LEU A 374 21.97 -6.94 -14.91
C LEU A 374 22.39 -8.36 -14.47
N GLY A 375 21.69 -8.95 -13.49
CA GLY A 375 21.96 -10.25 -12.88
C GLY A 375 21.54 -11.44 -13.75
N ASN A 376 21.21 -12.56 -13.12
CA ASN A 376 20.73 -13.75 -13.84
C ASN A 376 19.20 -13.72 -13.95
N PHE A 377 18.68 -14.08 -15.13
CA PHE A 377 17.23 -14.14 -15.34
C PHE A 377 16.52 -15.17 -14.44
N GLU A 378 17.18 -16.28 -14.09
CA GLU A 378 16.64 -17.25 -13.15
C GLU A 378 16.28 -16.61 -11.79
N ASP A 379 17.16 -15.75 -11.27
CA ASP A 379 16.92 -15.05 -10.01
C ASP A 379 15.77 -14.04 -10.13
N LEU A 380 15.69 -13.32 -11.27
CA LEU A 380 14.59 -12.39 -11.55
C LEU A 380 13.24 -13.11 -11.62
N LEU A 381 13.19 -14.23 -12.35
CA LEU A 381 11.99 -15.05 -12.49
C LEU A 381 11.57 -15.68 -11.16
N LEU A 382 12.52 -16.23 -10.40
CA LEU A 382 12.24 -16.86 -9.12
C LEU A 382 11.78 -15.85 -8.07
N TYR A 383 12.41 -14.66 -8.03
CA TYR A 383 11.96 -13.62 -7.11
C TYR A 383 10.55 -13.14 -7.46
N SER A 384 10.26 -12.87 -8.74
CA SER A 384 8.90 -12.55 -9.18
C SER A 384 7.91 -13.63 -8.74
N ALA A 385 8.23 -14.90 -8.97
CA ALA A 385 7.36 -16.02 -8.58
C ALA A 385 7.07 -16.11 -7.07
N THR A 386 7.98 -15.60 -6.24
CA THR A 386 7.90 -15.68 -4.78
C THR A 386 7.72 -14.31 -4.12
N SER A 387 7.44 -13.25 -4.89
CA SER A 387 7.19 -11.94 -4.32
C SER A 387 5.76 -11.89 -3.77
N PRO A 388 5.52 -11.27 -2.60
CA PRO A 388 4.17 -11.14 -2.08
C PRO A 388 3.24 -10.35 -3.03
N SER A 389 3.76 -9.36 -3.75
CA SER A 389 3.02 -8.61 -4.78
C SER A 389 2.50 -9.51 -5.88
N MET A 390 3.37 -10.30 -6.53
CA MET A 390 2.98 -11.20 -7.63
C MET A 390 2.04 -12.31 -7.18
N LEU A 391 2.29 -12.90 -5.99
CA LEU A 391 1.48 -13.98 -5.44
C LEU A 391 0.02 -13.55 -5.19
N VAL A 392 -0.16 -12.32 -4.71
CA VAL A 392 -1.50 -11.74 -4.48
C VAL A 392 -2.11 -11.29 -5.81
N TYR A 393 -1.34 -10.59 -6.64
CA TYR A 393 -1.83 -10.04 -7.90
C TYR A 393 -2.42 -11.11 -8.84
N LEU A 394 -1.78 -12.26 -8.98
CA LEU A 394 -2.25 -13.34 -9.85
C LEU A 394 -3.02 -14.44 -9.09
N ASP A 395 -3.57 -14.11 -7.91
CA ASP A 395 -4.40 -14.98 -7.08
C ASP A 395 -3.76 -16.33 -6.75
N ASN A 396 -2.43 -16.40 -6.75
CA ASN A 396 -1.72 -17.62 -6.41
C ASN A 396 -1.86 -17.93 -4.91
N VAL A 397 -2.11 -16.93 -4.08
CA VAL A 397 -2.53 -17.10 -2.66
C VAL A 397 -3.79 -17.96 -2.49
N LEU A 398 -4.61 -18.11 -3.54
CA LEU A 398 -5.81 -18.96 -3.57
C LEU A 398 -5.54 -20.34 -4.22
N ASN A 399 -4.34 -20.58 -4.75
CA ASN A 399 -3.98 -21.80 -5.47
C ASN A 399 -3.73 -22.95 -4.49
N ILE A 400 -4.66 -23.89 -4.41
CA ILE A 400 -4.61 -25.01 -3.44
C ILE A 400 -4.82 -26.35 -4.12
N LYS A 401 -4.31 -27.41 -3.49
CA LYS A 401 -4.54 -28.79 -3.92
C LYS A 401 -6.02 -29.08 -4.13
N GLY A 402 -6.36 -29.62 -5.30
CA GLY A 402 -7.74 -29.93 -5.69
C GLY A 402 -8.53 -28.75 -6.27
N ALA A 403 -7.99 -27.53 -6.22
CA ALA A 403 -8.53 -26.33 -6.84
C ALA A 403 -7.38 -25.46 -7.37
N ALA A 404 -6.64 -26.00 -8.34
CA ALA A 404 -5.49 -25.30 -8.91
C ALA A 404 -5.93 -24.04 -9.68
N ASN A 405 -5.24 -22.93 -9.45
CA ASN A 405 -5.46 -21.66 -10.15
C ASN A 405 -4.44 -21.49 -11.28
N GLU A 406 -4.92 -21.39 -12.52
CA GLU A 406 -4.07 -21.29 -13.71
C GLU A 406 -3.47 -19.90 -13.95
N ASN A 407 -3.97 -18.84 -13.31
CA ASN A 407 -3.59 -17.46 -13.66
C ASN A 407 -2.07 -17.27 -13.66
N TYR A 408 -1.38 -17.53 -12.54
CA TYR A 408 0.07 -17.39 -12.49
C TYR A 408 0.82 -18.32 -13.45
N ALA A 409 0.37 -19.58 -13.58
CA ALA A 409 0.98 -20.56 -14.48
C ALA A 409 0.81 -20.19 -15.96
N ARG A 410 -0.27 -19.50 -16.30
CA ARG A 410 -0.50 -18.92 -17.62
C ARG A 410 0.45 -17.76 -17.85
N GLU A 411 0.53 -16.80 -16.93
CA GLU A 411 1.36 -15.61 -17.14
C GLU A 411 2.86 -15.93 -17.20
N ILE A 412 3.35 -16.89 -16.40
CA ILE A 412 4.74 -17.31 -16.51
C ILE A 412 5.07 -17.90 -17.89
N LEU A 413 4.15 -18.64 -18.52
CA LEU A 413 4.34 -19.19 -19.87
C LEU A 413 4.04 -18.14 -20.96
N GLU A 414 3.01 -17.32 -20.81
CA GLU A 414 2.55 -16.41 -21.86
C GLU A 414 3.29 -15.08 -21.89
N LEU A 415 3.60 -14.52 -20.72
CA LEU A 415 4.03 -13.12 -20.59
C LEU A 415 5.40 -12.95 -19.95
N PHE A 416 5.75 -13.77 -18.96
CA PHE A 416 6.97 -13.54 -18.17
C PHE A 416 8.18 -14.36 -18.63
N ALA A 417 7.98 -15.58 -19.14
CA ALA A 417 9.09 -16.43 -19.55
C ALA A 417 9.00 -16.93 -20.99
N PHE A 418 7.96 -17.64 -21.44
CA PHE A 418 8.02 -18.33 -22.75
C PHE A 418 7.53 -17.46 -23.92
N GLY A 419 6.59 -16.56 -23.69
CA GLY A 419 5.87 -15.86 -24.74
C GLY A 419 4.72 -16.71 -25.31
N VAL A 420 3.61 -16.06 -25.66
CA VAL A 420 2.40 -16.70 -26.22
C VAL A 420 2.73 -17.68 -27.36
N ASP A 421 2.10 -18.85 -27.32
CA ASP A 421 2.21 -19.93 -28.31
C ASP A 421 3.66 -20.40 -28.58
N ASN A 422 4.50 -20.44 -27.54
CA ASN A 422 5.93 -20.77 -27.67
C ASN A 422 6.35 -22.08 -27.02
N ARG A 423 6.05 -23.21 -27.68
CA ARG A 423 6.48 -24.57 -27.28
C ARG A 423 5.93 -25.06 -25.94
N TYR A 424 4.73 -24.61 -25.57
CA TYR A 424 3.92 -25.17 -24.49
C TYR A 424 2.49 -25.44 -25.00
N SER A 425 1.70 -26.12 -24.20
CA SER A 425 0.29 -26.43 -24.46
C SER A 425 -0.59 -26.03 -23.28
N GLN A 426 -1.90 -25.99 -23.45
CA GLN A 426 -2.84 -25.75 -22.35
C GLN A 426 -2.64 -26.75 -21.20
N LYS A 427 -2.26 -28.00 -21.51
CA LYS A 427 -1.97 -29.01 -20.50
C LYS A 427 -0.74 -28.64 -19.65
N ASP A 428 0.23 -27.94 -20.23
CA ASP A 428 1.41 -27.48 -19.49
C ASP A 428 1.04 -26.37 -18.50
N ILE A 429 0.09 -25.49 -18.85
CA ILE A 429 -0.48 -24.50 -17.92
C ILE A 429 -1.17 -25.21 -16.75
N GLU A 430 -2.07 -26.16 -17.02
CA GLU A 430 -2.78 -26.94 -16.00
C GLU A 430 -1.81 -27.65 -15.04
N GLN A 431 -0.79 -28.31 -15.58
CA GLN A 431 0.20 -29.05 -14.79
C GLN A 431 1.13 -28.11 -14.01
N LEU A 432 1.45 -26.94 -14.55
CA LEU A 432 2.29 -25.95 -13.88
C LEU A 432 1.51 -25.27 -12.74
N ALA A 433 0.21 -25.02 -12.91
CA ALA A 433 -0.67 -24.50 -11.88
C ALA A 433 -0.67 -25.39 -10.63
N GLU A 434 -0.73 -26.72 -10.83
CA GLU A 434 -0.61 -27.67 -9.72
C GLU A 434 0.75 -27.59 -9.00
N CYS A 435 1.84 -27.24 -9.72
CA CYS A 435 3.17 -27.09 -9.12
C CYS A 435 3.27 -25.89 -8.16
N PHE A 436 2.41 -24.88 -8.34
CA PHE A 436 2.40 -23.67 -7.51
C PHE A 436 1.35 -23.71 -6.39
N THR A 437 0.64 -24.83 -6.21
CA THR A 437 -0.32 -24.97 -5.10
C THR A 437 0.34 -24.81 -3.73
N GLY A 438 -0.38 -24.28 -2.75
CA GLY A 438 0.13 -24.04 -1.40
C GLY A 438 1.11 -22.87 -1.29
N TRP A 439 1.41 -22.17 -2.37
CA TRP A 439 2.18 -20.93 -2.32
C TRP A 439 1.27 -19.81 -1.82
N SER A 440 1.70 -19.08 -0.81
CA SER A 440 0.92 -18.01 -0.20
C SER A 440 1.84 -16.94 0.38
N VAL A 441 1.26 -15.98 1.11
CA VAL A 441 2.01 -14.93 1.80
C VAL A 441 1.73 -15.02 3.29
N CYS A 442 2.69 -14.59 4.09
CA CYS A 442 2.46 -14.43 5.53
C CYS A 442 3.32 -13.33 6.13
N LYS A 443 2.92 -12.88 7.31
CA LYS A 443 3.66 -11.89 8.09
C LYS A 443 4.53 -12.62 9.12
N VAL A 444 5.81 -12.27 9.18
CA VAL A 444 6.76 -12.82 10.16
C VAL A 444 7.42 -11.72 10.99
N PRO A 445 7.89 -12.04 12.22
CA PRO A 445 8.72 -11.13 12.99
C PRO A 445 9.99 -10.71 12.22
N PRO A 446 10.51 -9.48 12.42
CA PRO A 446 11.69 -8.99 11.70
C PRO A 446 12.95 -9.86 11.80
N ASP A 447 13.14 -10.57 12.91
CA ASP A 447 14.27 -11.47 13.12
C ASP A 447 14.13 -12.81 12.39
N GLN A 448 12.93 -13.16 11.93
CA GLN A 448 12.64 -14.34 11.12
C GLN A 448 12.56 -14.01 9.62
N ALA A 449 12.49 -12.73 9.25
CA ALA A 449 12.45 -12.30 7.86
C ALA A 449 13.80 -12.60 7.17
N GLN A 450 13.75 -13.44 6.13
CA GLN A 450 14.92 -13.80 5.33
C GLN A 450 15.03 -12.90 4.10
N SER A 451 16.26 -12.71 3.62
CA SER A 451 16.50 -12.09 2.30
C SER A 451 16.53 -13.16 1.21
N PHE A 452 16.28 -12.74 -0.03
CA PHE A 452 16.52 -13.59 -1.19
C PHE A 452 18.01 -14.04 -1.24
N PRO A 453 18.31 -15.29 -1.66
CA PRO A 453 17.39 -16.33 -2.12
C PRO A 453 16.76 -17.16 -1.00
N ALA A 454 17.20 -17.02 0.25
CA ALA A 454 16.73 -17.86 1.36
C ALA A 454 15.21 -17.75 1.56
N SER A 455 14.64 -16.55 1.40
CA SER A 455 13.18 -16.34 1.46
C SER A 455 12.39 -17.16 0.43
N ALA A 456 12.98 -17.48 -0.73
CA ALA A 456 12.36 -18.30 -1.77
C ALA A 456 12.66 -19.80 -1.57
N LEU A 457 13.85 -20.15 -1.08
CA LEU A 457 14.34 -21.53 -0.97
C LEU A 457 13.92 -22.23 0.33
N ALA A 458 13.72 -21.47 1.41
CA ALA A 458 13.37 -21.97 2.73
C ALA A 458 12.34 -21.04 3.42
N PRO A 459 11.18 -20.79 2.79
CA PRO A 459 10.13 -19.96 3.35
C PRO A 459 9.54 -20.58 4.62
N PRO A 460 8.89 -19.78 5.47
CA PRO A 460 8.00 -20.29 6.51
C PRO A 460 6.96 -21.29 5.96
N VAL A 461 6.69 -22.34 6.74
CA VAL A 461 5.61 -23.30 6.47
C VAL A 461 4.41 -23.13 7.40
N GLU A 462 4.71 -22.83 8.67
CA GLU A 462 3.76 -22.45 9.69
C GLU A 462 3.77 -20.92 9.78
N CYS A 463 2.65 -20.28 9.42
CA CYS A 463 2.45 -18.84 9.67
C CYS A 463 1.06 -18.53 10.22
N GLU A 464 0.29 -19.54 10.62
CA GLU A 464 -0.90 -19.26 11.40
C GLU A 464 -0.44 -18.80 12.78
N VAL A 465 -1.01 -17.71 13.26
CA VAL A 465 -0.70 -17.18 14.59
C VAL A 465 -1.02 -18.26 15.60
N GLU A 466 0.00 -18.83 16.21
CA GLU A 466 -0.22 -19.82 17.24
C GLU A 466 -0.67 -19.14 18.53
N PHE A 467 -1.64 -19.74 19.21
CA PHE A 467 -2.20 -19.22 20.44
C PHE A 467 -2.59 -20.34 21.41
N GLU A 468 -2.59 -20.01 22.69
CA GLU A 468 -3.23 -20.81 23.74
C GLU A 468 -4.64 -20.30 24.01
N GLN A 469 -5.61 -21.22 24.08
CA GLN A 469 -6.98 -20.90 24.47
C GLN A 469 -7.34 -21.49 25.82
N THR A 470 -7.87 -20.66 26.70
CA THR A 470 -8.42 -21.06 28.01
C THR A 470 -9.89 -20.70 28.07
N ALA A 471 -10.76 -21.69 28.31
CA ALA A 471 -12.19 -21.44 28.48
C ALA A 471 -12.48 -20.82 29.85
N LEU A 472 -12.93 -19.57 29.87
CA LEU A 472 -13.50 -18.92 31.06
C LEU A 472 -14.92 -19.45 31.32
N ILE A 473 -15.66 -19.70 30.24
CA ILE A 473 -16.92 -20.45 30.25
C ILE A 473 -16.81 -21.54 29.20
N ASN A 474 -16.84 -22.80 29.63
CA ASN A 474 -16.80 -23.96 28.73
C ASN A 474 -18.18 -24.60 28.54
N LEU A 475 -18.33 -25.47 27.55
CA LEU A 475 -19.53 -26.28 27.36
C LEU A 475 -19.86 -27.11 28.62
N GLY A 476 -21.14 -27.37 28.82
CA GLY A 476 -21.62 -28.27 29.86
C GLY A 476 -22.48 -27.59 30.93
N THR A 477 -22.50 -28.16 32.14
CA THR A 477 -23.37 -27.70 33.23
C THR A 477 -22.96 -26.34 33.78
N GLY A 478 -23.91 -25.59 34.35
CA GLY A 478 -23.63 -24.36 35.10
C GLY A 478 -24.35 -23.14 34.57
N TRP A 479 -25.04 -23.26 33.44
CA TRP A 479 -25.95 -22.25 32.95
C TRP A 479 -27.25 -22.27 33.76
N LYS A 480 -27.72 -21.08 34.12
CA LYS A 480 -29.07 -20.87 34.63
C LYS A 480 -29.89 -20.22 33.54
N PHE A 481 -31.15 -20.63 33.40
CA PHE A 481 -32.02 -20.09 32.37
C PHE A 481 -33.44 -19.81 32.87
N PHE A 482 -34.11 -18.91 32.16
CA PHE A 482 -35.46 -18.44 32.41
C PHE A 482 -36.22 -18.39 31.08
N LYS A 483 -37.42 -18.95 31.07
CA LYS A 483 -38.27 -19.01 29.88
C LYS A 483 -38.92 -17.65 29.66
N GLY A 484 -38.80 -17.10 28.46
CA GLY A 484 -39.33 -15.79 28.07
C GLY A 484 -40.85 -15.77 27.91
N ILE A 485 -41.59 -16.15 28.95
CA ILE A 485 -43.05 -16.00 29.05
C ILE A 485 -43.41 -14.59 29.56
N LYS A 486 -42.41 -13.88 30.08
CA LYS A 486 -42.44 -12.49 30.55
C LYS A 486 -41.02 -11.97 30.67
N GLU A 487 -40.87 -10.67 30.93
CA GLU A 487 -39.57 -10.08 31.27
C GLU A 487 -39.01 -10.64 32.60
N PRO A 488 -37.70 -10.96 32.67
CA PRO A 488 -37.06 -11.32 33.93
C PRO A 488 -36.98 -10.15 34.93
N THR A 489 -36.75 -8.94 34.41
CA THR A 489 -36.66 -7.70 35.18
C THR A 489 -37.39 -6.56 34.45
N PRO A 490 -38.74 -6.52 34.42
CA PRO A 490 -39.45 -5.43 33.76
C PRO A 490 -39.29 -4.11 34.51
N ALA A 491 -39.22 -3.01 33.77
CA ALA A 491 -39.38 -1.67 34.31
C ALA A 491 -40.82 -1.45 34.81
N ALA A 492 -41.06 -0.33 35.52
CA ALA A 492 -42.38 -0.03 36.09
C ALA A 492 -43.50 0.10 35.03
N ASN A 493 -43.14 0.44 33.80
CA ASN A 493 -44.02 0.51 32.64
C ASN A 493 -44.10 -0.80 31.84
N GLY A 494 -43.41 -1.87 32.27
CA GLY A 494 -43.39 -3.16 31.59
C GLY A 494 -42.26 -3.35 30.58
N GLU A 495 -41.48 -2.31 30.29
CA GLU A 495 -40.37 -2.36 29.32
C GLU A 495 -39.24 -3.30 29.77
N PRO A 496 -38.52 -3.93 28.82
CA PRO A 496 -37.41 -4.80 29.12
C PRO A 496 -36.24 -4.03 29.77
N THR A 497 -35.46 -4.69 30.63
CA THR A 497 -34.25 -4.12 31.22
C THR A 497 -33.13 -5.15 31.29
N THR A 498 -31.88 -4.69 31.41
CA THR A 498 -30.70 -5.58 31.50
C THR A 498 -30.31 -5.93 32.95
N ALA A 499 -31.13 -5.58 33.95
CA ALA A 499 -30.78 -5.79 35.36
C ALA A 499 -30.54 -7.29 35.69
N TRP A 500 -31.21 -8.20 35.01
CA TRP A 500 -31.02 -9.65 35.13
C TRP A 500 -29.62 -10.15 34.68
N ALA A 501 -28.99 -9.42 33.75
CA ALA A 501 -27.68 -9.74 33.20
C ALA A 501 -26.53 -9.25 34.10
N GLY A 502 -26.81 -8.35 35.06
CA GLY A 502 -25.80 -7.81 35.97
C GLY A 502 -25.34 -8.79 37.06
N PRO A 503 -24.12 -8.64 37.61
CA PRO A 503 -23.56 -9.56 38.62
C PRO A 503 -24.37 -9.64 39.93
N GLY A 504 -25.08 -8.56 40.28
CA GLY A 504 -25.90 -8.46 41.49
C GLY A 504 -27.27 -9.16 41.42
N PHE A 505 -27.69 -9.68 40.27
CA PHE A 505 -29.02 -10.30 40.13
C PHE A 505 -29.12 -11.67 40.84
N ASP A 506 -30.21 -11.86 41.59
CA ASP A 506 -30.56 -13.11 42.24
C ASP A 506 -31.32 -14.05 41.28
N ASP A 507 -30.60 -15.05 40.79
CA ASP A 507 -31.09 -16.10 39.90
C ASP A 507 -31.33 -17.43 40.63
N SER A 508 -31.57 -17.40 41.95
CA SER A 508 -31.83 -18.61 42.74
C SER A 508 -33.07 -19.39 42.29
N THR A 509 -34.03 -18.72 41.65
CA THR A 509 -35.28 -19.29 41.13
C THR A 509 -35.19 -19.76 39.68
N TRP A 510 -34.10 -19.45 38.97
CA TRP A 510 -33.91 -19.84 37.57
C TRP A 510 -33.64 -21.34 37.45
N LEU A 511 -34.09 -21.91 36.33
CA LEU A 511 -33.84 -23.30 35.98
C LEU A 511 -32.34 -23.49 35.70
N ARG A 512 -31.86 -24.74 35.78
CA ARG A 512 -30.46 -25.08 35.48
C ARG A 512 -30.40 -25.95 34.24
N GLY A 513 -29.45 -25.64 33.36
CA GLY A 513 -29.25 -26.36 32.10
C GLY A 513 -27.77 -26.65 31.84
N THR A 514 -27.55 -27.65 31.01
CA THR A 514 -26.30 -27.92 30.29
C THR A 514 -26.33 -27.14 28.96
N THR A 515 -25.22 -26.53 28.56
CA THR A 515 -25.08 -25.81 27.27
C THR A 515 -25.51 -26.67 26.06
N GLY A 516 -26.13 -26.06 25.05
CA GLY A 516 -27.04 -26.74 24.11
C GLY A 516 -28.46 -26.70 24.68
N ILE A 517 -28.96 -25.48 24.91
CA ILE A 517 -30.31 -25.25 25.44
C ILE A 517 -31.22 -24.95 24.26
N GLY A 518 -32.25 -25.76 24.05
CA GLY A 518 -33.03 -25.67 22.84
C GLY A 518 -34.22 -26.60 22.79
N TYR A 519 -34.86 -26.73 21.63
CA TYR A 519 -36.12 -27.45 21.45
C TYR A 519 -35.99 -28.99 21.44
N GLY A 520 -34.79 -29.52 21.24
CA GLY A 520 -34.46 -30.95 21.29
C GLY A 520 -34.80 -31.72 20.02
N ASP A 521 -34.22 -31.30 18.89
CA ASP A 521 -34.32 -31.99 17.60
C ASP A 521 -33.21 -33.06 17.38
N GLY A 522 -32.25 -33.15 18.31
CA GLY A 522 -31.17 -34.14 18.30
C GLY A 522 -29.80 -33.59 18.65
N ASP A 523 -29.67 -32.27 18.83
CA ASP A 523 -28.42 -31.54 19.08
C ASP A 523 -28.32 -30.93 20.50
N ASP A 524 -29.44 -30.80 21.23
CA ASP A 524 -29.51 -30.17 22.55
C ASP A 524 -29.21 -31.08 23.75
N ALA A 525 -28.47 -30.53 24.72
CA ALA A 525 -28.27 -31.15 26.03
C ALA A 525 -29.35 -30.77 27.06
N THR A 526 -30.04 -29.64 26.88
CA THR A 526 -31.17 -29.17 27.70
C THR A 526 -32.37 -28.89 26.81
N VAL A 527 -33.33 -29.82 26.83
CA VAL A 527 -34.51 -29.78 25.94
C VAL A 527 -35.68 -29.00 26.56
N LEU A 528 -36.24 -28.07 25.79
CA LEU A 528 -37.36 -27.20 26.10
C LEU A 528 -38.64 -27.67 25.40
N THR A 529 -39.16 -28.83 25.84
CA THR A 529 -40.32 -29.49 25.21
C THR A 529 -41.61 -28.67 25.18
N ASP A 530 -41.70 -27.60 25.97
CA ASP A 530 -42.86 -26.73 26.11
C ASP A 530 -42.67 -25.34 25.48
N MET A 531 -41.63 -25.10 24.68
CA MET A 531 -41.42 -23.78 24.06
C MET A 531 -42.42 -23.46 22.96
N ARG A 532 -42.66 -24.43 22.06
CA ARG A 532 -43.53 -24.27 20.89
C ARG A 532 -44.95 -23.88 21.27
N GLY A 533 -45.42 -22.78 20.71
CA GLY A 533 -46.73 -22.19 20.95
C GLY A 533 -46.83 -21.42 22.28
N ASN A 534 -45.77 -21.34 23.08
CA ASN A 534 -45.83 -20.77 24.44
C ASN A 534 -44.91 -19.57 24.68
N TYR A 535 -43.65 -19.58 24.19
CA TYR A 535 -42.73 -18.46 24.33
C TYR A 535 -41.67 -18.43 23.23
N LEU A 536 -41.15 -17.24 22.92
CA LEU A 536 -40.20 -16.98 21.83
C LEU A 536 -38.74 -16.94 22.28
N SER A 537 -38.50 -16.55 23.53
CA SER A 537 -37.16 -16.29 24.01
C SER A 537 -36.74 -17.14 25.20
N VAL A 538 -35.43 -17.31 25.35
CA VAL A 538 -34.82 -17.91 26.53
C VAL A 538 -33.71 -17.00 27.02
N TYR A 539 -33.79 -16.64 28.29
CA TYR A 539 -32.78 -15.86 28.98
C TYR A 539 -31.86 -16.82 29.70
N MET A 540 -30.56 -16.75 29.47
CA MET A 540 -29.58 -17.61 30.13
C MET A 540 -28.41 -16.79 30.67
N ARG A 541 -27.83 -17.25 31.78
CA ARG A 541 -26.68 -16.58 32.41
C ARG A 541 -25.74 -17.56 33.09
N ARG A 542 -24.47 -17.19 33.15
CA ARG A 542 -23.42 -17.96 33.82
C ARG A 542 -22.37 -17.05 34.44
N ARG A 543 -22.05 -17.35 35.70
CA ARG A 543 -20.98 -16.71 36.46
C ARG A 543 -19.63 -17.32 36.08
N PHE A 544 -18.59 -16.51 36.01
CA PHE A 544 -17.20 -16.94 35.80
C PHE A 544 -16.23 -16.05 36.59
N MET A 545 -15.01 -16.53 36.79
CA MET A 545 -13.98 -15.81 37.53
C MET A 545 -12.96 -15.18 36.58
N ALA A 546 -12.70 -13.89 36.76
CA ALA A 546 -11.58 -13.17 36.16
C ALA A 546 -10.73 -12.58 37.30
N ALA A 547 -9.74 -13.34 37.78
CA ALA A 547 -8.93 -12.93 38.93
C ALA A 547 -8.09 -11.68 38.63
N ASP A 548 -7.57 -11.59 37.41
CA ASP A 548 -6.81 -10.45 36.91
C ASP A 548 -7.27 -10.11 35.48
N PRO A 549 -8.31 -9.26 35.33
CA PRO A 549 -8.80 -8.84 34.03
C PRO A 549 -7.74 -8.15 33.16
N GLY A 550 -6.69 -7.58 33.77
CA GLY A 550 -5.62 -6.91 33.03
C GLY A 550 -4.74 -7.87 32.22
N GLN A 551 -4.77 -9.17 32.53
CA GLN A 551 -4.04 -10.23 31.81
C GLN A 551 -4.88 -10.88 30.69
N ILE A 552 -6.15 -10.49 30.52
CA ILE A 552 -7.02 -11.01 29.47
C ILE A 552 -6.91 -10.07 28.27
N GLU A 553 -6.01 -10.42 27.35
CA GLU A 553 -5.73 -9.59 26.18
C GLU A 553 -6.78 -9.77 25.09
N ASN A 554 -7.11 -11.02 24.74
CA ASN A 554 -8.15 -11.34 23.76
C ASN A 554 -9.24 -12.21 24.39
N LEU A 555 -10.41 -11.63 24.58
CA LEU A 555 -11.62 -12.32 25.02
C LEU A 555 -12.48 -12.62 23.79
N ILE A 556 -12.91 -13.86 23.60
CA ILE A 556 -13.68 -14.28 22.43
C ILE A 556 -14.96 -14.98 22.90
N LEU A 557 -16.10 -14.55 22.37
CA LEU A 557 -17.36 -15.28 22.45
C LEU A 557 -17.43 -16.23 21.25
N GLU A 558 -17.36 -17.52 21.53
CA GLU A 558 -17.62 -18.59 20.56
C GLU A 558 -19.09 -18.98 20.72
N ILE A 559 -19.89 -18.87 19.66
CA ILE A 559 -21.34 -19.07 19.75
C ILE A 559 -21.86 -19.77 18.50
N ALA A 560 -22.57 -20.88 18.70
CA ALA A 560 -23.43 -21.47 17.69
C ALA A 560 -24.88 -21.28 18.13
N TYR A 561 -25.73 -20.80 17.26
CA TYR A 561 -27.11 -20.43 17.61
C TYR A 561 -28.06 -20.65 16.44
N ASP A 562 -29.33 -20.81 16.78
CA ASP A 562 -30.45 -20.80 15.86
C ASP A 562 -31.26 -19.51 16.05
N ASP A 563 -31.81 -19.00 14.95
CA ASP A 563 -32.47 -17.71 14.85
C ASP A 563 -31.62 -16.58 15.44
N GLY A 564 -31.95 -15.99 16.59
CA GLY A 564 -31.33 -14.73 17.02
C GLY A 564 -30.80 -14.75 18.44
N PHE A 565 -29.74 -13.99 18.72
CA PHE A 565 -29.25 -13.79 20.09
C PHE A 565 -28.82 -12.36 20.38
N VAL A 566 -28.85 -12.01 21.66
CA VAL A 566 -28.21 -10.82 22.23
C VAL A 566 -27.43 -11.22 23.48
N ALA A 567 -26.14 -10.89 23.54
CA ALA A 567 -25.24 -11.23 24.62
C ALA A 567 -24.86 -10.00 25.46
N TYR A 568 -24.72 -10.23 26.76
CA TYR A 568 -24.44 -9.22 27.77
C TYR A 568 -23.27 -9.66 28.66
N LEU A 569 -22.37 -8.73 28.97
CA LEU A 569 -21.31 -8.91 29.95
C LEU A 569 -21.55 -7.94 31.11
N ASN A 570 -21.77 -8.49 32.30
CA ASN A 570 -22.06 -7.72 33.51
C ASN A 570 -23.22 -6.72 33.40
N GLY A 571 -24.17 -6.96 32.49
CA GLY A 571 -25.37 -6.14 32.30
C GLY A 571 -25.30 -5.14 31.13
N ASP A 572 -24.14 -4.97 30.50
CA ASP A 572 -23.96 -4.18 29.28
C ASP A 572 -23.96 -5.13 28.06
N GLU A 573 -24.61 -4.73 26.96
CA GLU A 573 -24.69 -5.51 25.71
C GLU A 573 -23.32 -5.54 25.00
N ILE A 574 -22.90 -6.73 24.56
CA ILE A 574 -21.55 -6.97 24.00
C ILE A 574 -21.56 -7.62 22.61
N ALA A 575 -22.66 -8.25 22.20
CA ALA A 575 -22.80 -8.84 20.88
C ALA A 575 -24.28 -9.09 20.59
N ARG A 576 -24.67 -9.09 19.31
CA ARG A 576 -25.99 -9.49 18.86
C ARG A 576 -25.90 -10.04 17.44
N SER A 577 -26.79 -10.95 17.07
CA SER A 577 -26.90 -11.44 15.70
C SER A 577 -27.58 -10.41 14.80
N GLY A 578 -27.26 -10.43 13.49
CA GLY A 578 -27.81 -9.47 12.53
C GLY A 578 -29.33 -9.51 12.42
N ASN A 579 -29.96 -10.67 12.57
CA ASN A 579 -31.41 -10.79 12.58
C ASN A 579 -32.11 -10.30 13.85
N MET A 580 -31.36 -9.86 14.86
CA MET A 580 -31.92 -9.16 16.01
C MET A 580 -31.89 -7.63 15.82
N GLU A 581 -31.25 -7.11 14.75
CA GLU A 581 -31.03 -5.67 14.52
C GLU A 581 -32.34 -4.89 14.44
N GLY A 582 -32.35 -3.67 15.01
CA GLY A 582 -33.54 -2.82 15.04
C GLY A 582 -34.66 -3.24 16.00
N LEU A 583 -34.53 -4.38 16.72
CA LEU A 583 -35.59 -4.92 17.60
C LEU A 583 -35.54 -4.42 19.06
N GLY A 584 -34.80 -3.33 19.31
CA GLY A 584 -34.60 -2.76 20.65
C GLY A 584 -33.34 -3.28 21.36
N SER A 585 -32.85 -2.48 22.32
CA SER A 585 -31.70 -2.81 23.19
C SER A 585 -32.03 -2.43 24.65
N PRO A 586 -32.36 -3.40 25.52
CA PRO A 586 -32.60 -4.81 25.20
C PRO A 586 -33.91 -5.04 24.42
N PRO A 587 -34.02 -6.10 23.60
CA PRO A 587 -35.28 -6.48 22.96
C PRO A 587 -36.28 -7.06 23.97
N ALA A 588 -37.58 -6.89 23.69
CA ALA A 588 -38.66 -7.47 24.51
C ALA A 588 -38.72 -8.99 24.37
N HIS A 589 -39.14 -9.71 25.41
CA HIS A 589 -39.17 -11.19 25.46
C HIS A 589 -40.03 -11.86 24.37
N ASP A 590 -41.00 -11.15 23.80
CA ASP A 590 -41.99 -11.65 22.85
C ASP A 590 -41.79 -11.11 21.42
N VAL A 591 -40.61 -10.56 21.12
CA VAL A 591 -40.26 -10.19 19.75
C VAL A 591 -39.76 -11.42 18.96
N ASP A 592 -40.23 -11.55 17.72
CA ASP A 592 -39.71 -12.49 16.72
C ASP A 592 -38.41 -11.93 16.11
N THR A 593 -37.56 -12.77 15.54
CA THR A 593 -36.37 -12.31 14.79
C THR A 593 -36.75 -11.76 13.40
N ASN A 594 -35.89 -10.93 12.80
CA ASN A 594 -36.08 -10.39 11.45
C ASN A 594 -35.68 -11.36 10.32
N GLY A 595 -35.25 -12.57 10.66
CA GLY A 595 -34.79 -13.58 9.71
C GLY A 595 -34.30 -14.84 10.41
N ASN A 596 -34.12 -15.91 9.65
CA ASN A 596 -33.72 -17.21 10.17
C ASN A 596 -32.20 -17.37 10.11
N HIS A 597 -31.63 -18.06 11.08
CA HIS A 597 -30.24 -18.52 11.08
C HIS A 597 -30.24 -19.93 11.67
N GLU A 598 -29.46 -20.86 11.13
CA GLU A 598 -29.45 -22.24 11.62
C GLU A 598 -28.16 -22.52 12.38
N VAL A 599 -28.23 -23.22 13.51
CA VAL A 599 -27.04 -23.63 14.28
C VAL A 599 -26.03 -24.43 13.44
N THR A 600 -26.50 -25.07 12.36
CA THR A 600 -25.68 -25.84 11.42
C THR A 600 -24.86 -24.98 10.45
N GLN A 601 -25.09 -23.67 10.38
CA GLN A 601 -24.32 -22.74 9.53
C GLN A 601 -22.90 -22.51 10.03
N GLY A 602 -22.60 -22.85 11.29
CA GLY A 602 -21.26 -22.83 11.85
C GLY A 602 -21.18 -22.13 13.20
N ILE A 603 -19.96 -22.07 13.71
CA ILE A 603 -19.63 -21.36 14.95
C ILE A 603 -19.18 -19.95 14.57
N GLU A 604 -19.76 -18.93 15.22
CA GLU A 604 -19.27 -17.56 15.14
C GLU A 604 -18.26 -17.28 16.25
N TYR A 605 -17.21 -16.52 15.90
CA TYR A 605 -16.20 -16.03 16.83
C TYR A 605 -16.29 -14.51 16.89
N ILE A 606 -16.66 -13.99 18.06
CA ILE A 606 -16.85 -12.55 18.26
C ILE A 606 -15.78 -12.05 19.22
N SER A 607 -14.91 -11.16 18.74
CA SER A 607 -13.91 -10.50 19.59
C SER A 607 -14.60 -9.56 20.58
N LEU A 608 -14.37 -9.82 21.86
CA LEU A 608 -14.84 -8.99 22.98
C LEU A 608 -13.74 -8.08 23.50
N LYS A 609 -12.64 -7.90 22.76
CA LYS A 609 -11.55 -6.97 23.09
C LYS A 609 -12.03 -5.54 23.40
N PRO A 610 -12.98 -4.94 22.63
CA PRO A 610 -13.63 -3.68 22.99
C PRO A 610 -14.24 -3.62 24.39
N TYR A 611 -14.71 -4.76 24.88
CA TYR A 611 -15.50 -4.90 26.10
C TYR A 611 -14.68 -5.33 27.32
N ARG A 612 -13.35 -5.45 27.20
CA ARG A 612 -12.47 -5.83 28.32
C ARG A 612 -12.65 -4.93 29.55
N SER A 613 -13.00 -3.66 29.34
CA SER A 613 -13.22 -2.68 30.42
C SER A 613 -14.46 -2.99 31.28
N LEU A 614 -15.37 -3.85 30.80
CA LEU A 614 -16.53 -4.32 31.55
C LEU A 614 -16.16 -5.41 32.57
N LEU A 615 -15.00 -6.07 32.42
CA LEU A 615 -14.53 -7.07 33.37
C LEU A 615 -14.13 -6.44 34.68
N THR A 616 -14.57 -7.05 35.78
CA THR A 616 -14.19 -6.66 37.14
C THR A 616 -13.31 -7.74 37.77
N PRO A 617 -12.34 -7.38 38.63
CA PRO A 617 -11.58 -8.37 39.38
C PRO A 617 -12.52 -9.23 40.24
N GLY A 618 -12.51 -10.53 40.02
CA GLY A 618 -13.37 -11.48 40.73
C GLY A 618 -14.47 -12.08 39.85
N GLU A 619 -15.69 -12.10 40.37
CA GLU A 619 -16.83 -12.75 39.71
C GLU A 619 -17.47 -11.84 38.66
N ASN A 620 -17.69 -12.38 37.47
CA ASN A 620 -18.34 -11.73 36.33
C ASN A 620 -19.48 -12.60 35.80
N VAL A 621 -20.37 -12.03 35.00
CA VAL A 621 -21.53 -12.73 34.42
C VAL A 621 -21.57 -12.54 32.91
N LEU A 622 -21.59 -13.65 32.18
CA LEU A 622 -22.05 -13.68 30.80
C LEU A 622 -23.54 -14.04 30.80
N ALA A 623 -24.34 -13.26 30.10
CA ALA A 623 -25.77 -13.43 29.96
C ALA A 623 -26.14 -13.37 28.48
N ILE A 624 -27.11 -14.18 28.04
CA ILE A 624 -27.54 -14.27 26.64
C ILE A 624 -29.06 -14.38 26.63
N GLN A 625 -29.68 -13.61 25.74
CA GLN A 625 -31.08 -13.66 25.40
C GLN A 625 -31.18 -14.21 23.98
N VAL A 626 -31.69 -15.44 23.82
CA VAL A 626 -31.91 -16.07 22.51
C VAL A 626 -33.37 -15.94 22.12
N HIS A 627 -33.65 -15.68 20.85
CA HIS A 627 -34.96 -15.50 20.27
C HIS A 627 -35.15 -16.47 19.12
N ASN A 628 -36.34 -17.03 19.06
CA ASN A 628 -36.82 -17.83 17.96
C ASN A 628 -37.49 -16.92 16.91
N GLY A 629 -37.41 -17.28 15.62
CA GLY A 629 -38.00 -16.54 14.52
C GLY A 629 -39.52 -16.64 14.46
N THR A 630 -40.13 -17.70 15.03
CA THR A 630 -41.59 -17.72 15.23
C THR A 630 -42.01 -18.52 16.45
N LEU A 631 -43.20 -18.21 17.00
CA LEU A 631 -43.73 -18.91 18.18
C LEU A 631 -43.93 -20.41 17.95
N ASN A 632 -44.01 -20.86 16.69
CA ASN A 632 -44.27 -22.24 16.32
C ASN A 632 -43.06 -23.01 15.77
N SER A 633 -41.88 -22.38 15.70
CA SER A 633 -40.62 -23.06 15.32
C SER A 633 -40.26 -24.14 16.36
N SER A 634 -39.38 -25.03 15.95
CA SER A 634 -39.04 -26.26 16.68
C SER A 634 -37.56 -26.62 16.63
N ASP A 635 -36.69 -25.67 16.33
CA ASP A 635 -35.26 -25.85 16.03
C ASP A 635 -34.33 -24.96 16.86
N LEU A 636 -34.87 -24.10 17.74
CA LEU A 636 -34.03 -23.21 18.56
C LEU A 636 -32.95 -24.00 19.32
N SER A 637 -31.69 -23.59 19.14
CA SER A 637 -30.51 -24.12 19.80
C SER A 637 -29.52 -22.99 20.12
N ILE A 638 -28.87 -23.03 21.29
CA ILE A 638 -27.84 -22.04 21.67
C ILE A 638 -26.67 -22.67 22.44
N ILE A 639 -25.46 -22.48 21.92
CA ILE A 639 -24.22 -23.13 22.38
C ILE A 639 -23.07 -22.10 22.55
N PRO A 640 -23.07 -21.31 23.65
CA PRO A 640 -22.05 -20.30 23.92
C PRO A 640 -20.85 -20.82 24.74
N ARG A 641 -19.66 -20.34 24.40
CA ARG A 641 -18.41 -20.46 25.18
C ARG A 641 -17.71 -19.11 25.24
N LEU A 642 -17.04 -18.86 26.36
CA LEU A 642 -16.22 -17.66 26.55
C LEU A 642 -14.76 -18.08 26.68
N LEU A 643 -13.92 -17.62 25.77
CA LEU A 643 -12.51 -18.02 25.67
C LEU A 643 -11.60 -16.83 25.93
N HIS A 644 -10.53 -17.06 26.66
CA HIS A 644 -9.35 -16.19 26.69
C HIS A 644 -8.32 -16.79 25.73
N ARG A 645 -7.89 -16.00 24.74
CA ARG A 645 -6.85 -16.39 23.77
C ARG A 645 -5.58 -15.57 24.02
N ARG A 646 -4.46 -16.26 24.17
CA ARG A 646 -3.12 -15.66 24.32
C ARG A 646 -2.23 -16.10 23.18
N ILE A 647 -1.72 -15.15 22.40
CA ILE A 647 -0.79 -15.41 21.30
C ILE A 647 0.53 -15.96 21.88
N LEU A 648 1.07 -17.00 21.26
CA LEU A 648 2.34 -17.60 21.68
C LEU A 648 3.54 -16.70 21.29
N PRO A 649 4.59 -16.62 22.13
CA PRO A 649 5.79 -15.85 21.79
C PRO A 649 6.39 -16.27 20.45
N GLY A 650 6.82 -15.28 19.64
CA GLY A 650 7.41 -15.52 18.33
C GLY A 650 6.42 -15.53 17.16
N ASN A 651 5.13 -15.39 17.44
CA ASN A 651 4.08 -15.15 16.43
C ASN A 651 3.80 -13.67 16.28
N ILE A 652 3.30 -13.27 15.12
CA ILE A 652 2.92 -11.89 14.83
C ILE A 652 1.57 -11.85 14.14
N GLU A 653 0.68 -10.99 14.63
CA GLU A 653 -0.64 -10.79 14.01
C GLU A 653 -0.49 -10.06 12.67
N ASN A 654 -1.42 -10.30 11.76
CA ASN A 654 -1.45 -9.64 10.45
C ASN A 654 -1.46 -8.11 10.60
N GLY A 655 -2.15 -7.60 11.62
CA GLY A 655 -2.24 -6.19 11.98
C GLY A 655 -1.01 -5.57 12.62
N ASP A 656 -0.03 -6.36 13.07
CA ASP A 656 1.08 -5.82 13.86
C ASP A 656 2.04 -5.01 12.97
N LEU A 657 2.26 -3.74 13.34
CA LEU A 657 3.11 -2.79 12.61
C LEU A 657 4.57 -3.24 12.48
N ASN A 658 5.03 -4.16 13.33
CA ASN A 658 6.42 -4.60 13.37
C ASN A 658 6.69 -5.74 12.38
N GLY A 659 5.66 -6.42 11.86
CA GLY A 659 5.83 -7.58 11.01
C GLY A 659 6.45 -7.26 9.64
N ILE A 660 6.87 -8.32 8.95
CA ILE A 660 7.39 -8.28 7.59
C ILE A 660 6.66 -9.34 6.75
N TRP A 661 6.03 -8.91 5.67
CA TRP A 661 5.45 -9.82 4.67
C TRP A 661 6.53 -10.56 3.90
N THR A 662 6.31 -11.86 3.70
CA THR A 662 7.21 -12.77 2.98
C THR A 662 6.41 -13.91 2.32
N PHE A 663 7.07 -14.64 1.43
CA PHE A 663 6.56 -15.86 0.83
C PHE A 663 6.36 -16.95 1.88
N ARG A 664 5.25 -17.67 1.80
CA ARG A 664 4.94 -18.86 2.59
C ARG A 664 4.71 -20.04 1.68
N PHE A 665 5.21 -21.20 2.08
CA PHE A 665 4.85 -22.48 1.46
C PHE A 665 4.02 -23.34 2.42
N ASP A 666 2.75 -23.56 2.13
CA ASP A 666 1.85 -24.42 2.91
C ASP A 666 1.85 -25.85 2.36
N PRO A 667 2.55 -26.81 3.02
CA PRO A 667 2.65 -28.18 2.52
C PRO A 667 1.33 -28.95 2.59
N ASP A 668 0.38 -28.53 3.43
CA ASP A 668 -0.92 -29.20 3.56
C ASP A 668 -1.84 -28.84 2.38
N LYS A 669 -1.60 -27.69 1.76
CA LYS A 669 -2.29 -27.21 0.55
C LYS A 669 -1.55 -27.55 -0.74
N TYR A 670 -0.36 -28.17 -0.69
CA TYR A 670 0.43 -28.52 -1.87
C TYR A 670 -0.04 -29.83 -2.55
N ASP A 671 -0.15 -29.82 -3.87
CA ASP A 671 -0.49 -30.97 -4.69
C ASP A 671 0.72 -31.88 -4.93
N THR A 672 0.73 -33.02 -4.21
CA THR A 672 1.77 -34.06 -4.31
C THR A 672 1.55 -35.08 -5.45
N GLY A 673 0.57 -34.84 -6.32
CA GLY A 673 0.28 -35.67 -7.50
C GLY A 673 1.40 -35.58 -8.53
N GLY A 674 1.57 -36.62 -9.34
CA GLY A 674 2.61 -36.65 -10.36
C GLY A 674 2.31 -35.68 -11.49
N LYS A 675 3.30 -34.88 -11.89
CA LYS A 675 3.18 -33.79 -12.86
C LYS A 675 4.05 -34.04 -14.06
N THR A 676 3.62 -33.64 -15.23
CA THR A 676 4.45 -33.78 -16.43
C THR A 676 4.25 -32.58 -17.35
N LEU A 677 5.32 -31.81 -17.52
CA LEU A 677 5.40 -30.63 -18.36
C LEU A 677 6.15 -30.93 -19.65
N PHE A 678 5.76 -30.26 -20.71
CA PHE A 678 6.33 -30.32 -22.05
C PHE A 678 6.40 -31.75 -22.61
N GLU A 679 5.33 -32.52 -22.39
CA GLU A 679 5.24 -33.93 -22.80
C GLU A 679 5.49 -34.09 -24.30
N GLY A 680 6.33 -35.07 -24.67
CA GLY A 680 6.68 -35.33 -26.07
C GLY A 680 7.72 -34.39 -26.66
N THR A 681 8.28 -33.46 -25.88
CA THR A 681 9.37 -32.57 -26.30
C THR A 681 10.73 -33.04 -25.73
N LEU A 682 11.82 -32.45 -26.22
CA LEU A 682 13.18 -32.67 -25.67
C LEU A 682 13.36 -32.03 -24.29
N TYR A 683 12.44 -31.17 -23.86
CA TYR A 683 12.51 -30.41 -22.61
C TYR A 683 11.50 -30.91 -21.56
N ARG A 684 11.01 -32.15 -21.74
CA ARG A 684 10.05 -32.78 -20.84
C ARG A 684 10.56 -32.78 -19.40
N ILE A 685 9.74 -32.26 -18.48
CA ILE A 685 9.95 -32.34 -17.04
C ILE A 685 8.90 -33.29 -16.46
N ALA A 686 9.30 -34.20 -15.57
CA ALA A 686 8.35 -35.06 -14.89
C ALA A 686 8.65 -35.15 -13.40
N ILE A 687 7.65 -34.77 -12.61
CA ILE A 687 7.62 -34.91 -11.16
C ILE A 687 6.84 -36.18 -10.83
N PRO A 688 7.45 -37.19 -10.18
CA PRO A 688 6.76 -38.44 -9.85
C PRO A 688 5.70 -38.25 -8.75
N ALA A 689 4.58 -38.98 -8.84
CA ALA A 689 3.53 -38.99 -7.81
C ALA A 689 4.03 -39.60 -6.49
N GLY A 690 3.65 -39.03 -5.35
CA GLY A 690 4.11 -39.47 -4.03
C GLY A 690 3.48 -40.76 -3.50
N GLN A 691 4.23 -41.87 -3.57
CA GLN A 691 4.60 -42.64 -2.37
C GLN A 691 6.13 -42.79 -2.38
N GLY A 692 6.83 -41.83 -1.76
CA GLY A 692 8.29 -41.90 -1.54
C GLY A 692 9.20 -41.22 -2.58
N ALA A 693 8.70 -40.31 -3.43
CA ALA A 693 9.57 -39.53 -4.34
C ALA A 693 9.05 -38.13 -4.72
N GLY A 694 7.74 -37.86 -4.70
CA GLY A 694 7.22 -36.50 -4.55
C GLY A 694 7.31 -36.14 -3.07
N ARG A 695 8.12 -35.14 -2.71
CA ARG A 695 8.55 -34.99 -1.33
C ARG A 695 7.52 -34.12 -0.57
N GLY A 696 6.95 -34.61 0.52
CA GLY A 696 6.09 -33.81 1.41
C GLY A 696 6.90 -32.83 2.28
N GLY A 697 6.21 -31.85 2.89
CA GLY A 697 6.87 -30.77 3.65
C GLY A 697 7.65 -29.79 2.75
N LEU A 698 8.60 -29.04 3.32
CA LEU A 698 9.46 -28.08 2.58
C LEU A 698 10.15 -28.67 1.34
N VAL A 699 10.30 -29.99 1.28
CA VAL A 699 11.00 -30.61 0.17
C VAL A 699 10.16 -30.69 -1.11
N GLY A 700 8.83 -30.50 -1.02
CA GLY A 700 7.94 -30.35 -2.17
C GLY A 700 8.12 -29.02 -2.91
N LEU A 701 8.52 -27.97 -2.18
CA LEU A 701 8.94 -26.70 -2.78
C LEU A 701 10.12 -26.89 -3.74
N GLY A 702 11.04 -27.81 -3.40
CA GLY A 702 12.21 -28.12 -4.24
C GLY A 702 11.85 -28.55 -5.66
N ASP A 703 10.78 -29.34 -5.82
CA ASP A 703 10.35 -29.81 -7.14
C ASP A 703 9.87 -28.63 -8.02
N THR A 704 9.23 -27.63 -7.41
CA THR A 704 8.76 -26.42 -8.10
C THR A 704 9.91 -25.45 -8.41
N LEU A 705 10.90 -25.33 -7.52
CA LEU A 705 12.11 -24.54 -7.77
C LEU A 705 12.92 -25.10 -8.95
N ASP A 706 13.06 -26.43 -9.05
CA ASP A 706 13.71 -27.10 -10.18
C ASP A 706 12.97 -26.82 -11.51
N ILE A 707 11.64 -26.66 -11.48
CA ILE A 707 10.86 -26.25 -12.66
C ILE A 707 11.19 -24.83 -13.07
N VAL A 708 11.15 -23.86 -12.14
CA VAL A 708 11.46 -22.45 -12.45
C VAL A 708 12.86 -22.32 -13.05
N GLN A 709 13.84 -23.03 -12.48
CA GLN A 709 15.19 -23.10 -13.02
C GLN A 709 15.22 -23.74 -14.43
N SER A 710 14.48 -24.83 -14.65
CA SER A 710 14.42 -25.48 -15.96
C SER A 710 13.74 -24.58 -17.01
N MET A 711 12.72 -23.83 -16.61
CA MET A 711 12.02 -22.87 -17.45
C MET A 711 12.91 -21.68 -17.84
N ALA A 712 13.67 -21.11 -16.90
CA ALA A 712 14.63 -20.04 -17.19
C ALA A 712 15.67 -20.45 -18.27
N ASN A 713 15.96 -21.75 -18.35
CA ASN A 713 16.90 -22.34 -19.30
C ASN A 713 16.24 -22.88 -20.59
N HIS A 714 14.91 -22.82 -20.70
CA HIS A 714 14.18 -23.33 -21.84
C HIS A 714 14.38 -22.42 -23.08
N PRO A 715 14.54 -22.97 -24.31
CA PRO A 715 14.80 -22.14 -25.49
C PRO A 715 13.73 -21.08 -25.76
N SER A 716 12.46 -21.37 -25.45
CA SER A 716 11.38 -20.38 -25.56
C SER A 716 11.65 -19.14 -24.71
N THR A 717 12.18 -19.33 -23.49
CA THR A 717 12.56 -18.23 -22.61
C THR A 717 13.75 -17.45 -23.11
N VAL A 718 14.79 -18.16 -23.55
CA VAL A 718 15.97 -17.51 -24.11
C VAL A 718 15.60 -16.65 -25.33
N GLU A 719 14.79 -17.18 -26.25
CA GLU A 719 14.31 -16.45 -27.42
C GLU A 719 13.46 -15.25 -27.03
N PHE A 720 12.47 -15.45 -26.15
CA PHE A 720 11.51 -14.42 -25.78
C PHE A 720 12.17 -13.24 -25.04
N ILE A 721 13.02 -13.52 -24.05
CA ILE A 721 13.70 -12.47 -23.28
C ILE A 721 14.74 -11.74 -24.15
N CYS A 722 15.50 -12.45 -24.99
CA CYS A 722 16.41 -11.78 -25.92
C CYS A 722 15.65 -10.89 -26.94
N ILE A 723 14.48 -11.32 -27.43
CA ILE A 723 13.62 -10.49 -28.29
C ILE A 723 13.16 -9.24 -27.53
N LYS A 724 12.64 -9.36 -26.30
CA LYS A 724 12.20 -8.23 -25.48
C LYS A 724 13.34 -7.22 -25.23
N LEU A 725 14.56 -7.68 -24.94
CA LEU A 725 15.72 -6.80 -24.78
C LEU A 725 16.10 -6.10 -26.11
N ILE A 726 16.06 -6.82 -27.24
CA ILE A 726 16.30 -6.19 -28.55
C ILE A 726 15.20 -5.18 -28.88
N GLN A 727 13.95 -5.45 -28.52
CA GLN A 727 12.85 -4.50 -28.66
C GLN A 727 13.07 -3.24 -27.82
N LYS A 728 13.43 -3.38 -26.55
CA LYS A 728 13.70 -2.24 -25.65
C LYS A 728 14.85 -1.39 -26.17
N PHE A 729 15.97 -2.01 -26.53
CA PHE A 729 17.22 -1.28 -26.76
C PHE A 729 17.55 -1.01 -28.23
N VAL A 730 16.97 -1.73 -29.19
CA VAL A 730 17.40 -1.71 -30.61
C VAL A 730 16.27 -1.33 -31.57
N SER A 731 15.20 -2.11 -31.69
CA SER A 731 14.18 -1.89 -32.74
C SER A 731 12.84 -2.57 -32.45
N ASP A 732 11.75 -1.91 -32.85
CA ASP A 732 10.37 -2.43 -32.78
C ASP A 732 10.06 -3.48 -33.87
N GLU A 733 10.94 -3.64 -34.86
CA GLU A 733 10.70 -4.50 -36.04
C GLU A 733 10.92 -6.00 -35.80
N ILE A 734 11.21 -6.41 -34.56
CA ILE A 734 11.29 -7.82 -34.17
C ILE A 734 10.30 -8.11 -33.05
N THR A 735 9.51 -9.17 -33.22
CA THR A 735 8.62 -9.74 -32.21
C THR A 735 8.75 -11.26 -32.28
N LEU A 736 8.18 -11.97 -31.30
CA LEU A 736 8.13 -13.42 -31.37
C LEU A 736 7.37 -13.91 -32.63
N ALA A 737 6.34 -13.19 -33.06
CA ALA A 737 5.59 -13.50 -34.26
C ALA A 737 6.43 -13.31 -35.54
N THR A 738 7.09 -12.16 -35.69
CA THR A 738 7.91 -11.88 -36.89
C THR A 738 9.18 -12.75 -36.95
N TYR A 739 9.68 -13.18 -35.80
CA TYR A 739 10.75 -14.17 -35.73
C TYR A 739 10.29 -15.55 -36.21
N LYS A 740 9.13 -16.03 -35.73
CA LYS A 740 8.60 -17.36 -36.06
C LYS A 740 8.16 -17.50 -37.52
N ASP A 741 7.58 -16.47 -38.11
CA ASP A 741 7.14 -16.50 -39.51
C ASP A 741 8.24 -16.14 -40.53
N GLY A 742 9.41 -15.71 -40.04
CA GLY A 742 10.57 -15.36 -40.84
C GLY A 742 10.48 -14.00 -41.54
N THR A 743 9.61 -13.10 -41.08
CA THR A 743 9.46 -11.74 -41.62
C THR A 743 10.34 -10.70 -40.94
N ALA A 744 10.92 -11.01 -39.78
CA ALA A 744 11.85 -10.12 -39.09
C ALA A 744 13.11 -9.84 -39.96
N PRO A 745 13.65 -8.60 -39.95
CA PRO A 745 14.88 -8.25 -40.66
C PRO A 745 16.06 -9.19 -40.36
N ALA A 746 16.85 -9.50 -41.39
CA ALA A 746 17.98 -10.44 -41.29
C ALA A 746 19.03 -9.99 -40.25
N GLU A 747 19.26 -8.69 -40.16
CA GLU A 747 20.20 -8.09 -39.22
C GLU A 747 19.73 -8.22 -37.77
N LEU A 748 18.42 -8.10 -37.51
CA LEU A 748 17.84 -8.30 -36.16
C LEU A 748 17.84 -9.78 -35.77
N THR A 749 17.56 -10.68 -36.70
CA THR A 749 17.63 -12.13 -36.45
C THR A 749 19.06 -12.62 -36.21
N ASN A 750 20.06 -12.04 -36.87
CA ASN A 750 21.47 -12.30 -36.58
C ASN A 750 21.85 -11.81 -35.17
N LEU A 751 21.44 -10.59 -34.80
CA LEU A 751 21.68 -10.05 -33.45
C LEU A 751 21.00 -10.90 -32.37
N LEU A 752 19.78 -11.38 -32.63
CA LEU A 752 19.07 -12.31 -31.74
C LEU A 752 19.85 -13.62 -31.58
N ALA A 753 20.39 -14.19 -32.65
CA ALA A 753 21.20 -15.41 -32.56
C ALA A 753 22.46 -15.20 -31.70
N ASP A 754 23.12 -14.06 -31.82
CA ASP A 754 24.28 -13.70 -30.99
C ASP A 754 23.89 -13.53 -29.52
N ALA A 755 22.77 -12.86 -29.23
CA ALA A 755 22.23 -12.69 -27.88
C ALA A 755 21.86 -14.05 -27.23
N ILE A 756 21.22 -14.95 -27.98
CA ILE A 756 20.90 -16.32 -27.52
C ILE A 756 22.19 -17.12 -27.25
N ALA A 757 23.22 -16.95 -28.09
CA ALA A 757 24.52 -17.59 -27.86
C ALA A 757 25.19 -17.07 -26.59
N ALA A 758 25.14 -15.75 -26.36
CA ALA A 758 25.67 -15.10 -25.16
C ALA A 758 24.96 -15.59 -23.88
N TRP A 759 23.62 -15.68 -23.92
CA TRP A 759 22.83 -16.26 -22.84
C TRP A 759 23.31 -17.66 -22.46
N ASN A 760 23.46 -18.53 -23.47
CA ASN A 760 23.85 -19.93 -23.28
C ASN A 760 25.33 -20.13 -22.91
N PHE A 761 26.19 -19.12 -23.12
CA PHE A 761 27.61 -19.19 -22.82
C PHE A 761 27.93 -19.00 -21.33
N THR A 762 27.01 -18.38 -20.59
CA THR A 762 27.19 -18.08 -19.16
C THR A 762 26.89 -19.29 -18.27
N ASP A 763 27.52 -19.33 -17.09
CA ASP A 763 27.30 -20.37 -16.06
C ASP A 763 27.18 -19.70 -14.67
N PRO A 764 25.97 -19.63 -14.06
CA PRO A 764 24.69 -20.08 -14.61
C PRO A 764 24.30 -19.31 -15.88
N LYS A 765 23.46 -19.91 -16.71
CA LYS A 765 22.99 -19.31 -17.97
C LYS A 765 22.08 -18.10 -17.71
N GLY A 766 21.99 -17.22 -18.69
CA GLY A 766 21.05 -16.09 -18.65
C GLY A 766 21.53 -14.90 -17.85
N ASN A 767 22.85 -14.68 -17.82
CA ASN A 767 23.40 -13.43 -17.29
C ASN A 767 23.08 -12.24 -18.22
N ILE A 768 22.25 -11.32 -17.75
CA ILE A 768 21.73 -10.20 -18.53
C ILE A 768 22.84 -9.23 -18.93
N ALA A 769 23.85 -8.99 -18.08
CA ALA A 769 24.99 -8.14 -18.45
C ALA A 769 25.74 -8.67 -19.69
N THR A 770 25.92 -9.99 -19.79
CA THR A 770 26.61 -10.62 -20.93
C THR A 770 25.78 -10.51 -22.21
N VAL A 771 24.46 -10.69 -22.10
CA VAL A 771 23.52 -10.50 -23.22
C VAL A 771 23.54 -9.04 -23.69
N MET A 772 23.45 -8.08 -22.76
CA MET A 772 23.53 -6.66 -23.06
C MET A 772 24.88 -6.26 -23.65
N GLN A 773 25.99 -6.82 -23.18
CA GLN A 773 27.30 -6.60 -23.79
C GLN A 773 27.34 -7.03 -25.26
N THR A 774 26.60 -8.07 -25.62
CA THR A 774 26.53 -8.61 -26.99
C THR A 774 25.62 -7.74 -27.87
N ILE A 775 24.47 -7.30 -27.33
CA ILE A 775 23.57 -6.36 -28.01
C ILE A 775 24.28 -5.04 -28.30
N LEU A 776 24.99 -4.50 -27.31
CA LEU A 776 25.67 -3.20 -27.42
C LEU A 776 26.99 -3.26 -28.19
N ASP A 777 27.65 -4.43 -28.31
CA ASP A 777 28.93 -4.64 -29.01
C ASP A 777 29.89 -3.42 -28.92
N PRO A 778 30.30 -3.01 -27.70
CA PRO A 778 31.00 -1.74 -27.50
C PRO A 778 32.39 -1.69 -28.17
N VAL A 779 32.90 -2.84 -28.61
CA VAL A 779 34.23 -2.99 -29.22
C VAL A 779 34.17 -2.89 -30.74
N ASN A 780 33.36 -3.71 -31.41
CA ASN A 780 33.36 -3.75 -32.88
C ASN A 780 32.36 -2.77 -33.49
N GLN A 781 31.29 -2.44 -32.75
CA GLN A 781 30.27 -1.47 -33.13
C GLN A 781 29.71 -1.69 -34.54
N SER A 782 29.44 -2.95 -34.87
CA SER A 782 29.18 -3.37 -36.26
C SER A 782 27.80 -3.96 -36.51
N ASN A 783 27.07 -4.29 -35.44
CA ASN A 783 25.73 -4.85 -35.52
C ASN A 783 24.67 -3.75 -35.78
N ILE A 784 23.40 -4.14 -35.88
CA ILE A 784 22.29 -3.24 -36.20
C ILE A 784 22.02 -2.17 -35.14
N PHE A 785 22.44 -2.35 -33.88
CA PHE A 785 22.34 -1.28 -32.88
C PHE A 785 23.13 -0.04 -33.32
N TRP A 786 24.25 -0.21 -34.01
CA TRP A 786 25.08 0.90 -34.48
C TRP A 786 24.72 1.42 -35.88
N SER A 787 23.63 0.93 -36.48
CA SER A 787 23.24 1.31 -37.83
C SER A 787 22.44 2.63 -37.84
N GLN A 788 22.41 3.29 -38.99
CA GLN A 788 21.58 4.49 -39.17
C GLN A 788 20.07 4.20 -38.97
N SER A 789 19.62 2.96 -39.21
CA SER A 789 18.21 2.58 -39.04
C SER A 789 17.80 2.43 -37.57
N ALA A 790 18.76 2.24 -36.65
CA ALA A 790 18.51 2.26 -35.22
C ALA A 790 18.60 3.68 -34.63
N TYR A 791 19.21 4.64 -35.32
CA TYR A 791 19.32 6.01 -34.82
C TYR A 791 17.97 6.75 -34.86
N ARG A 792 17.49 7.24 -33.71
CA ARG A 792 16.21 7.98 -33.58
C ARG A 792 15.00 7.25 -34.16
N SER A 793 14.99 5.92 -34.03
CA SER A 793 13.94 5.06 -34.59
C SER A 793 12.85 4.68 -33.60
N LYS A 794 13.15 4.68 -32.29
CA LYS A 794 12.17 4.37 -31.24
C LYS A 794 11.56 5.63 -30.68
N VAL A 795 10.26 5.61 -30.42
CA VAL A 795 9.58 6.67 -29.66
C VAL A 795 9.87 6.47 -28.17
N LYS A 796 10.11 7.57 -27.45
CA LYS A 796 10.20 7.57 -25.99
C LYS A 796 8.85 7.24 -25.35
N THR A 797 8.82 6.30 -24.41
CA THR A 797 7.69 6.12 -23.48
C THR A 797 7.51 7.38 -22.61
N PRO A 798 6.38 7.55 -21.90
CA PRO A 798 6.16 8.70 -21.01
C PRO A 798 7.29 8.91 -20.00
N ILE A 799 7.73 7.83 -19.32
CA ILE A 799 8.81 7.92 -18.34
C ILE A 799 10.15 8.33 -18.97
N GLU A 800 10.43 7.83 -20.18
CA GLU A 800 11.63 8.20 -20.93
C GLU A 800 11.59 9.65 -21.40
N TYR A 801 10.43 10.14 -21.84
CA TYR A 801 10.23 11.53 -22.25
C TYR A 801 10.39 12.51 -21.09
N ILE A 802 9.78 12.21 -19.94
CA ILE A 802 9.87 13.03 -18.73
C ILE A 802 11.30 13.05 -18.21
N ASN A 803 11.91 11.87 -17.99
CA ASN A 803 13.26 11.79 -17.42
C ASN A 803 14.29 12.42 -18.35
N SER A 804 14.21 12.20 -19.67
CA SER A 804 15.14 12.82 -20.62
C SER A 804 15.03 14.33 -20.65
N SER A 805 13.82 14.88 -20.60
CA SER A 805 13.60 16.33 -20.59
C SER A 805 14.16 16.98 -19.32
N LEU A 806 13.99 16.33 -18.17
CA LEU A 806 14.55 16.82 -16.90
C LEU A 806 16.08 16.72 -16.89
N ARG A 807 16.65 15.63 -17.39
CA ARG A 807 18.12 15.44 -17.50
C ARG A 807 18.76 16.43 -18.46
N ALA A 808 18.13 16.70 -19.59
CA ALA A 808 18.61 17.63 -20.62
C ALA A 808 18.82 19.06 -20.09
N LEU A 809 18.00 19.47 -19.11
CA LEU A 809 17.99 20.82 -18.54
C LEU A 809 18.68 20.93 -17.17
N ASP A 810 19.29 19.84 -16.66
CA ASP A 810 19.71 19.70 -15.25
C ASP A 810 18.61 20.16 -14.28
N ALA A 811 17.37 19.75 -14.57
CA ALA A 811 16.20 20.16 -13.81
C ALA A 811 16.19 19.53 -12.42
N THR A 812 15.63 20.26 -11.47
CA THR A 812 15.20 19.72 -10.20
C THR A 812 13.94 18.89 -10.43
N ALA A 813 13.96 17.63 -9.99
CA ALA A 813 12.83 16.72 -9.89
C ALA A 813 12.60 16.45 -8.39
N GLY A 814 11.42 16.78 -7.90
CA GLY A 814 10.99 16.55 -6.52
C GLY A 814 9.47 16.57 -6.44
N GLY A 815 8.94 16.53 -5.22
CA GLY A 815 7.50 16.53 -5.00
C GLY A 815 6.81 15.21 -5.38
N LYS A 816 5.53 15.29 -5.74
CA LYS A 816 4.64 14.17 -6.09
C LYS A 816 4.01 14.31 -7.48
N GLY A 817 4.42 15.30 -8.26
CA GLY A 817 3.77 15.69 -9.50
C GLY A 817 4.22 14.91 -10.73
N LEU A 818 5.41 14.28 -10.72
CA LEU A 818 5.87 13.49 -11.87
C LEU A 818 5.02 12.22 -12.10
N PRO A 819 4.61 11.45 -11.08
CA PRO A 819 3.69 10.34 -11.27
C PRO A 819 2.39 10.74 -11.98
N GLY A 820 1.79 11.87 -11.59
CA GLY A 820 0.57 12.37 -12.24
C GLY A 820 0.76 12.75 -13.73
N LEU A 821 1.98 13.13 -14.15
CA LEU A 821 2.29 13.36 -15.57
C LEU A 821 2.39 12.04 -16.34
N ASN A 822 2.98 11.02 -15.72
CA ASN A 822 3.03 9.66 -16.25
C ASN A 822 1.61 9.14 -16.50
N ASP A 823 0.72 9.30 -15.51
CA ASP A 823 -0.69 8.94 -15.60
C ASP A 823 -1.43 9.70 -16.71
N ALA A 824 -1.22 11.02 -16.81
CA ALA A 824 -1.82 11.85 -17.85
C ALA A 824 -1.38 11.39 -19.26
N MET A 825 -0.16 10.88 -19.40
CA MET A 825 0.36 10.32 -20.64
C MET A 825 0.02 8.82 -20.83
N GLY A 826 -0.76 8.23 -19.93
CA GLY A 826 -1.31 6.87 -20.04
C GLY A 826 -0.44 5.74 -19.48
N MET A 827 0.60 6.04 -18.69
CA MET A 827 1.49 5.04 -18.09
C MET A 827 1.40 5.07 -16.56
N HIS A 828 0.52 4.23 -16.01
CA HIS A 828 0.25 4.10 -14.57
C HIS A 828 1.21 3.11 -13.90
N LEU A 829 2.30 3.61 -13.32
CA LEU A 829 3.32 2.77 -12.71
C LEU A 829 2.76 2.04 -11.48
N PHE A 830 3.04 0.73 -11.33
CA PHE A 830 2.61 -0.13 -10.21
C PHE A 830 1.10 -0.36 -10.03
N THR A 831 0.26 0.11 -10.95
CA THR A 831 -1.21 -0.05 -10.87
C THR A 831 -1.77 -0.54 -12.21
N ARG A 832 -1.09 -1.53 -12.80
CA ARG A 832 -1.50 -2.11 -14.08
C ARG A 832 -2.49 -3.25 -13.82
N ASP A 833 -3.73 -3.07 -14.29
CA ASP A 833 -4.76 -4.11 -14.15
C ASP A 833 -4.41 -5.42 -14.87
N ASP A 834 -3.79 -5.35 -16.05
CA ASP A 834 -3.41 -6.53 -16.85
C ASP A 834 -1.93 -6.91 -16.68
N PRO A 835 -1.59 -8.22 -16.60
CA PRO A 835 -0.23 -8.67 -16.32
C PRO A 835 0.72 -8.56 -17.53
N ASP A 836 0.31 -7.92 -18.63
CA ASP A 836 1.08 -7.79 -19.86
C ASP A 836 2.04 -6.61 -19.89
N GLY A 837 2.00 -5.77 -18.86
CA GLY A 837 2.79 -4.56 -18.73
C GLY A 837 2.35 -3.48 -19.71
N TYR A 838 3.24 -2.52 -19.91
CA TYR A 838 3.15 -1.42 -20.85
C TYR A 838 3.90 -1.75 -22.14
N SER A 839 3.35 -1.28 -23.26
CA SER A 839 3.94 -1.53 -24.58
C SER A 839 5.32 -0.90 -24.72
N GLU A 840 6.28 -1.69 -25.22
CA GLU A 840 7.60 -1.21 -25.63
C GLU A 840 7.61 -0.71 -27.09
N LEU A 841 6.48 -0.78 -27.78
CA LEU A 841 6.32 -0.35 -29.17
C LEU A 841 6.02 1.14 -29.22
N GLY A 842 6.83 1.89 -29.98
CA GLY A 842 6.79 3.34 -29.91
C GLY A 842 5.48 3.97 -30.40
N PHE A 843 4.77 3.31 -31.31
CA PHE A 843 3.54 3.87 -31.91
C PHE A 843 2.37 3.92 -30.92
N ASP A 844 2.38 3.10 -29.86
CA ASP A 844 1.35 3.12 -28.81
C ASP A 844 1.44 4.39 -27.94
N TRP A 845 2.57 5.10 -27.98
CA TRP A 845 2.84 6.29 -27.19
C TRP A 845 2.69 7.62 -27.94
N ILE A 846 2.33 7.57 -29.23
CA ILE A 846 2.06 8.77 -30.04
C ILE A 846 0.62 8.76 -30.52
N ASP A 847 -0.21 9.54 -29.84
CA ASP A 847 -1.53 9.94 -30.33
C ASP A 847 -1.79 11.43 -30.05
N THR A 848 -2.98 11.91 -30.39
CA THR A 848 -3.33 13.33 -30.20
C THR A 848 -3.34 13.73 -28.72
N ALA A 849 -3.75 12.83 -27.82
CA ALA A 849 -3.86 13.11 -26.39
C ALA A 849 -2.47 13.07 -25.73
N SER A 850 -1.68 12.01 -25.96
CA SER A 850 -0.34 11.90 -25.40
C SER A 850 0.56 13.06 -25.86
N MET A 851 0.43 13.51 -27.11
CA MET A 851 1.17 14.67 -27.62
C MET A 851 0.76 15.99 -26.96
N LEU A 852 -0.51 16.17 -26.62
CA LEU A 852 -0.98 17.35 -25.91
C LEU A 852 -0.40 17.41 -24.50
N GLU A 853 -0.42 16.29 -23.78
CA GLU A 853 0.13 16.19 -22.43
C GLU A 853 1.66 16.41 -22.42
N ARG A 854 2.39 15.90 -23.43
CA ARG A 854 3.82 16.19 -23.61
C ARG A 854 4.09 17.69 -23.80
N ILE A 855 3.29 18.35 -24.63
CA ILE A 855 3.41 19.81 -24.86
C ILE A 855 3.10 20.58 -23.58
N ASP A 856 2.08 20.18 -22.84
CA ASP A 856 1.67 20.83 -21.60
C ASP A 856 2.73 20.68 -20.51
N PHE A 857 3.32 19.49 -20.36
CA PHE A 857 4.48 19.24 -19.49
C PHE A 857 5.66 20.13 -19.86
N VAL A 858 6.08 20.13 -21.13
CA VAL A 858 7.22 20.94 -21.57
C VAL A 858 6.95 22.43 -21.41
N ARG A 859 5.72 22.90 -21.67
CA ARG A 859 5.32 24.29 -21.43
C ARG A 859 5.45 24.67 -19.97
N GLU A 860 5.08 23.77 -19.05
CA GLU A 860 5.20 23.99 -17.61
C GLU A 860 6.66 23.99 -17.14
N LEU A 861 7.43 22.97 -17.54
CA LEU A 861 8.86 22.87 -17.26
C LEU A 861 9.61 24.11 -17.78
N SER A 862 9.21 24.63 -18.93
CA SER A 862 9.78 25.83 -19.51
C SER A 862 9.48 27.07 -18.67
N ARG A 863 8.29 27.22 -18.08
CA ARG A 863 7.88 28.46 -17.39
C ARG A 863 8.42 28.59 -15.97
N ASP A 864 9.08 27.58 -15.41
CA ASP A 864 9.56 27.57 -14.02
C ASP A 864 8.43 27.94 -13.04
N SER A 865 7.22 27.46 -13.34
CA SER A 865 6.00 27.76 -12.60
C SER A 865 5.61 26.68 -11.59
N ASN A 866 6.34 25.57 -11.58
CA ASN A 866 6.07 24.41 -10.75
C ASN A 866 7.15 24.27 -9.66
N ALA A 867 6.73 24.13 -8.41
CA ALA A 867 7.65 24.02 -7.27
C ALA A 867 8.28 22.62 -7.11
N GLU A 868 7.73 21.62 -7.81
CA GLU A 868 8.08 20.21 -7.71
C GLU A 868 9.09 19.80 -8.78
N TYR A 869 8.90 20.26 -10.03
CA TYR A 869 9.91 20.14 -11.08
C TYR A 869 10.17 21.47 -11.79
N TYR A 870 11.43 21.87 -11.83
CA TYR A 870 11.84 23.14 -12.42
C TYR A 870 13.32 23.19 -12.77
N TRP A 871 13.74 24.16 -13.57
CA TRP A 871 15.14 24.40 -13.88
C TRP A 871 15.46 25.89 -13.86
N ASP A 872 16.61 26.26 -13.31
CA ASP A 872 17.07 27.64 -13.27
C ASP A 872 17.85 27.95 -14.56
N ALA A 873 17.16 28.54 -15.54
CA ALA A 873 17.73 28.86 -16.83
C ALA A 873 18.89 29.86 -16.77
N ILE A 874 18.87 30.80 -15.81
CA ILE A 874 19.94 31.78 -15.66
C ILE A 874 21.19 31.08 -15.13
N LEU A 875 21.04 30.35 -14.02
CA LEU A 875 22.13 29.60 -13.42
C LEU A 875 22.73 28.60 -14.41
N PHE A 876 21.88 27.87 -15.13
CA PHE A 876 22.30 26.91 -16.14
C PHE A 876 23.21 27.54 -17.20
N LEU A 877 22.80 28.68 -17.77
CA LEU A 877 23.57 29.37 -18.81
C LEU A 877 24.81 30.08 -18.25
N ASP A 878 24.77 30.59 -17.02
CA ASP A 878 25.88 31.31 -16.40
C ASP A 878 27.02 30.34 -16.00
N GLU A 879 26.70 29.18 -15.42
CA GLU A 879 27.69 28.15 -15.09
C GLU A 879 28.46 27.65 -16.34
N ARG A 880 27.81 27.72 -17.51
CA ARG A 880 28.34 27.27 -18.80
C ARG A 880 28.89 28.39 -19.68
N ASN A 881 28.84 29.65 -19.21
CA ASN A 881 29.28 30.84 -19.96
C ASN A 881 28.62 30.98 -21.35
N LEU A 882 27.32 30.66 -21.46
CA LEU A 882 26.56 30.70 -22.72
C LEU A 882 25.88 32.06 -22.95
N GLU A 883 26.58 33.00 -23.59
CA GLU A 883 26.15 34.41 -23.64
C GLU A 883 25.33 34.81 -24.87
N THR A 884 25.47 34.09 -25.98
CA THR A 884 24.89 34.45 -27.26
C THR A 884 23.89 33.40 -27.74
N ALA A 885 22.92 33.81 -28.57
CA ALA A 885 21.96 32.90 -29.19
C ALA A 885 22.65 31.73 -29.92
N ALA A 886 23.75 32.01 -30.64
CA ALA A 886 24.54 30.98 -31.30
C ALA A 886 25.15 29.98 -30.30
N GLN A 887 25.80 30.46 -29.23
CA GLN A 887 26.36 29.58 -28.21
C GLN A 887 25.30 28.70 -27.53
N ILE A 888 24.11 29.24 -27.27
CA ILE A 888 23.01 28.48 -26.66
C ILE A 888 22.51 27.40 -27.62
N VAL A 889 22.22 27.77 -28.87
CA VAL A 889 21.75 26.80 -29.88
C VAL A 889 22.78 25.71 -30.13
N ASP A 890 24.05 26.07 -30.30
CA ASP A 890 25.13 25.12 -30.56
C ASP A 890 25.38 24.19 -29.37
N TYR A 891 25.25 24.70 -28.14
CA TYR A 891 25.34 23.87 -26.94
C TYR A 891 24.25 22.80 -26.89
N PHE A 892 22.99 23.19 -27.13
CA PHE A 892 21.87 22.26 -27.10
C PHE A 892 21.83 21.32 -28.32
N ASP A 893 22.27 21.78 -29.49
CA ASP A 893 22.48 20.93 -30.67
C ASP A 893 23.53 19.85 -30.36
N GLU A 894 24.66 20.22 -29.77
CA GLU A 894 25.67 19.24 -29.37
C GLU A 894 25.15 18.28 -28.29
N LEU A 895 24.51 18.79 -27.24
CA LEU A 895 24.07 17.98 -26.11
C LEU A 895 22.93 17.02 -26.47
N LEU A 896 21.90 17.50 -27.17
CA LEU A 896 20.66 16.76 -27.40
C LEU A 896 20.58 16.11 -28.79
N PHE A 897 21.25 16.70 -29.77
CA PHE A 897 21.20 16.27 -31.17
C PHE A 897 22.57 15.90 -31.74
N GLN A 898 23.64 15.98 -30.94
CA GLN A 898 24.98 15.58 -31.32
C GLN A 898 25.46 16.24 -32.62
N ASN A 899 25.09 17.52 -32.82
CA ASN A 899 25.36 18.31 -34.03
C ASN A 899 24.68 17.78 -35.31
N THR A 900 23.61 17.00 -35.15
CA THR A 900 22.81 16.46 -36.28
C THR A 900 21.53 17.25 -36.54
N LEU A 901 21.30 18.36 -35.83
CA LEU A 901 20.11 19.18 -36.06
C LEU A 901 20.11 19.73 -37.51
N PRO A 902 19.01 19.55 -38.28
CA PRO A 902 18.95 20.07 -39.64
C PRO A 902 19.18 21.59 -39.68
N GLU A 903 19.90 22.06 -40.71
CA GLU A 903 20.26 23.48 -40.83
C GLU A 903 19.03 24.41 -40.79
N ALA A 904 17.91 23.99 -41.39
CA ALA A 904 16.65 24.72 -41.32
C ALA A 904 16.12 24.87 -39.88
N ASN A 905 16.21 23.82 -39.07
CA ASN A 905 15.77 23.84 -37.68
C ASN A 905 16.72 24.67 -36.81
N ARG A 906 18.03 24.53 -37.03
CA ARG A 906 19.04 25.36 -36.37
C ARG A 906 18.82 26.84 -36.65
N ASN A 907 18.55 27.21 -37.92
CA ASN A 907 18.26 28.58 -38.30
C ASN A 907 16.97 29.11 -37.68
N LEU A 908 15.91 28.30 -37.62
CA LEU A 908 14.66 28.64 -36.92
C LEU A 908 14.89 28.97 -35.45
N LEU A 909 15.67 28.13 -34.75
CA LEU A 909 16.02 28.33 -33.34
C LEU A 909 16.85 29.60 -33.12
N LEU A 910 17.81 29.85 -34.00
CA LEU A 910 18.63 31.07 -33.97
C LEU A 910 17.78 32.31 -34.22
N GLU A 911 16.89 32.26 -35.22
CA GLU A 911 15.98 33.36 -35.53
C GLU A 911 15.07 33.67 -34.35
N TYR A 912 14.50 32.66 -33.70
CA TYR A 912 13.69 32.82 -32.50
C TYR A 912 14.45 33.54 -31.37
N LEU A 913 15.69 33.15 -31.08
CA LEU A 913 16.54 33.79 -30.06
C LEU A 913 17.14 35.13 -30.51
N ALA A 914 17.15 35.44 -31.80
CA ALA A 914 17.69 36.67 -32.37
C ALA A 914 16.62 37.72 -32.75
N THR A 915 15.32 37.41 -32.65
CA THR A 915 14.21 38.30 -33.04
C THR A 915 13.17 38.48 -31.93
N ASP A 916 12.38 39.55 -31.98
CA ASP A 916 11.20 39.72 -31.13
C ASP A 916 9.94 39.07 -31.72
N ALA A 917 8.80 39.18 -31.05
CA ALA A 917 7.54 38.58 -31.48
C ALA A 917 7.03 39.08 -32.86
N ASN A 918 7.59 40.17 -33.41
CA ASN A 918 7.27 40.71 -34.73
C ASN A 918 8.33 40.36 -35.80
N GLY A 919 9.35 39.57 -35.44
CA GLY A 919 10.47 39.22 -36.35
C GLY A 919 11.54 40.30 -36.45
N GLU A 920 11.48 41.35 -35.63
CA GLU A 920 12.50 42.41 -35.65
C GLU A 920 13.76 41.97 -34.88
N PRO A 921 14.98 42.27 -35.39
CA PRO A 921 16.22 41.87 -34.72
C PRO A 921 16.30 42.38 -33.28
N ARG A 922 16.41 41.44 -32.33
CA ARG A 922 16.50 41.71 -30.91
C ARG A 922 17.60 40.89 -30.27
N ARG A 923 18.61 41.57 -29.76
CA ARG A 923 19.71 40.92 -29.04
C ARG A 923 19.19 40.30 -27.74
N LEU A 924 19.53 39.04 -27.51
CA LEU A 924 19.34 38.38 -26.24
C LEU A 924 20.09 39.16 -25.14
N ASN A 925 19.35 39.76 -24.20
CA ASN A 925 19.89 40.79 -23.31
C ASN A 925 20.01 40.32 -21.86
N ARG A 926 21.21 39.87 -21.46
CA ARG A 926 21.52 39.50 -20.07
C ARG A 926 21.35 40.65 -19.05
N LEU A 927 21.35 41.91 -19.49
CA LEU A 927 21.09 43.06 -18.61
C LEU A 927 19.60 43.23 -18.26
N ASN A 928 18.72 42.47 -18.91
CA ASN A 928 17.31 42.33 -18.53
C ASN A 928 17.04 40.86 -18.15
N PRO A 929 17.27 40.47 -16.88
CA PRO A 929 17.16 39.08 -16.44
C PRO A 929 15.81 38.44 -16.73
N GLN A 930 14.71 39.21 -16.64
CA GLN A 930 13.36 38.69 -16.87
C GLN A 930 13.12 38.31 -18.34
N ASP A 931 13.58 39.17 -19.28
CA ASP A 931 13.46 38.89 -20.72
C ASP A 931 14.41 37.77 -21.16
N PHE A 932 15.63 37.77 -20.61
CA PHE A 932 16.64 36.75 -20.86
C PHE A 932 16.18 35.36 -20.41
N GLN A 933 15.68 35.25 -19.17
CA GLN A 933 15.15 34.02 -18.61
C GLN A 933 13.97 33.51 -19.43
N ARG A 934 12.96 34.36 -19.66
CA ARG A 934 11.75 33.99 -20.40
C ARG A 934 12.05 33.46 -21.81
N ARG A 935 12.91 34.13 -22.57
CA ARG A 935 13.22 33.70 -23.95
C ARG A 935 14.05 32.42 -23.99
N THR A 936 14.93 32.22 -23.02
CA THR A 936 15.70 30.98 -22.88
C THR A 936 14.78 29.81 -22.54
N GLN A 937 13.86 30.05 -21.62
CA GLN A 937 12.82 29.11 -21.20
C GLN A 937 11.90 28.70 -22.37
N GLU A 938 11.34 29.67 -23.09
CA GLU A 938 10.51 29.40 -24.26
C GLU A 938 11.30 28.69 -25.38
N PHE A 939 12.60 28.99 -25.54
CA PHE A 939 13.50 28.28 -26.45
C PHE A 939 13.69 26.80 -26.06
N ALA A 940 13.95 26.51 -24.78
CA ALA A 940 14.05 25.13 -24.30
C ALA A 940 12.73 24.38 -24.53
N GLY A 941 11.59 25.04 -24.28
CA GLY A 941 10.27 24.47 -24.56
C GLY A 941 10.05 24.12 -26.03
N LEU A 942 10.43 25.02 -26.94
CA LEU A 942 10.36 24.77 -28.37
C LEU A 942 11.22 23.55 -28.77
N LEU A 943 12.43 23.46 -28.22
CA LEU A 943 13.39 22.38 -28.49
C LEU A 943 12.86 21.00 -28.07
N LEU A 944 12.34 20.91 -26.83
CA LEU A 944 11.78 19.67 -26.27
C LEU A 944 10.42 19.29 -26.90
N SER A 945 9.74 20.25 -27.54
CA SER A 945 8.51 20.01 -28.31
C SER A 945 8.77 19.57 -29.76
N MET A 946 10.03 19.59 -30.23
CA MET A 946 10.35 19.20 -31.61
C MET A 946 10.09 17.71 -31.85
N PRO A 947 9.67 17.32 -33.07
CA PRO A 947 9.48 15.91 -33.42
C PRO A 947 10.71 15.06 -33.07
N GLN A 948 11.92 15.57 -33.33
CA GLN A 948 13.17 14.86 -33.06
C GLN A 948 13.36 14.48 -31.59
N TRP A 949 12.83 15.26 -30.64
CA TRP A 949 12.99 14.98 -29.21
C TRP A 949 12.15 13.81 -28.72
N ASN A 950 11.06 13.49 -29.43
CA ASN A 950 10.19 12.36 -29.10
C ASN A 950 10.82 10.99 -29.37
N PHE A 951 11.97 10.93 -30.05
CA PHE A 951 12.65 9.70 -30.43
C PHE A 951 13.97 9.48 -29.69
N GLN A 952 14.39 8.23 -29.55
CA GLN A 952 15.66 7.77 -28.97
C GLN A 952 16.70 7.37 -30.01
#